data_AF-A0A1J4JN55-F1
#
_entry.id   AF-A0A1J4JN55-F1
#
_cell.length_a   1.000
_cell.length_b   1.000
_cell.length_c   1.000
_cell.angle_alpha   90.00
_cell.angle_beta   90.00
_cell.angle_gamma   90.00
#
_symmetry.space_group_name_H-M   'P 1'
#
loop_
_entity.id
_entity.type
_entity.pdbx_description
1 polymer ?
#
loop_
_entity_poly.entity_id
_entity_poly.type
_entity_poly.pdbx_seq_one_letter_code
_entity_poly.pdbx_strand_id
1 'polypeptide(L)'
;MSFSFSQSRSERTIDSSSQVNNSNSKTNDRNDQNTNKIDTQDSIQVIERMKYEFNALQTQYDEAMTYVQQIDHLHQSVSNLTKENSKLKSEKDEIERRLQISLQLNEDLNSKLINQKKCPPKFDSKFKLLYEQEKLKSSEEIYQLNSAISESTKTIEQLRVENESNKSELSQILKAAHLKYNREFHSSQSLIDFLQNFEILQESTSSISESSNVSSFNAIEHQNIEELKEHINNLKVKTKTQRKQNKQLKNGLKELSHRYNQQIQSQREEANEMNSIISKLQDEIQSNQKILEKSNKEKDNEIEILNNKLQTSNQQIDLLTQKVKAQIENEKIEQNEKNNKNAQKEIALNLQISRLKDNIKELQTKLETETNKTTEAAKMYTELKKKTSYLIKQFELSEKERKLINKKLQDSESRASELNVENQELKSQVNTLIVDKDKLEMQITYNDSNTKADQFELNKKNTKIDELMSQIEGFSSERVVIQSLLENQKREIASYYKERETILLLIQKQNQMIQKCESIINALYTEKSDLSKQIQSLSIKQSNLANPKNNLSGIHFESEEPIIPLTAWTSSELSKDLIKIILEIVNQENMPIGLRINEILTKVAQYYKSLIIKCEENNRNIISERDNYQKLLQKCFESFYQLFCENKDVKFDSINDAKFEELKNELDSDIQKYSMQFNSIKKENLKLNADIDKKDNAILTIFEKLESNSISDTLKKLDRVFEMLERADFKIRQLRMKNKQLCEIIDSTQNESFEKQSELDDLIEQQIKQSEQFQKEREQIERENSESKIKYQQLVSDFNDYKDTTEIMIRRLKSDSTSQIEEITQKLQTENEELLIDLQLKNDSINSLSQQIKKNQESLDKWKKTAKMLKKNCELQQRKMEEMSSSFSESQQLANEKSTKEKDALQSQLQATIEQYKNKNASLRQLLDKATEALTESDMKNREITSANNQLNSEKKHLLGQIEALKQEIVREKQLAETKLKAIQLSVDVQSQNKIEFELAKFDNEKRQIYSDVANAFKIYCDVRSQLDEVSLKNLLDNVSSELNRLSNQEKSLKTLLGIKPNENLEEAISKLFYSSYQK
;
A
#
# COMPACT_ATOMS: atom_id res chain seq x y z
N MET A 1 -52.21 36.94 -18.52
CA MET A 1 -51.34 38.12 -18.67
C MET A 1 -50.38 37.78 -19.81
N SER A 2 -50.68 38.00 -21.10
CA SER A 2 -51.49 38.99 -21.83
C SER A 2 -50.67 40.21 -22.30
N PHE A 3 -50.90 40.65 -23.55
CA PHE A 3 -50.13 41.61 -24.36
C PHE A 3 -48.76 41.09 -24.87
N SER A 4 -48.39 41.03 -26.17
CA SER A 4 -48.92 41.46 -27.49
C SER A 4 -48.59 42.87 -28.03
N PHE A 5 -47.74 42.95 -29.07
CA PHE A 5 -47.63 43.93 -30.18
C PHE A 5 -46.61 43.27 -31.19
N SER A 6 -46.83 43.02 -32.49
CA SER A 6 -46.96 43.90 -33.68
C SER A 6 -45.87 44.99 -33.78
N GLN A 7 -45.24 45.30 -34.94
CA GLN A 7 -45.38 44.89 -36.36
C GLN A 7 -43.98 45.09 -37.06
N SER A 8 -43.68 45.05 -38.38
CA SER A 8 -44.43 45.06 -39.66
C SER A 8 -43.64 44.35 -40.82
N ARG A 9 -43.83 44.79 -42.08
CA ARG A 9 -43.31 44.29 -43.38
C ARG A 9 -41.95 44.89 -43.81
N SER A 10 -41.24 44.22 -44.73
CA SER A 10 -41.15 44.67 -46.16
C SER A 10 -40.54 43.61 -47.09
N GLU A 11 -41.04 43.54 -48.31
CA GLU A 11 -40.54 42.65 -49.39
C GLU A 11 -39.62 43.43 -50.33
N ARG A 12 -38.65 42.74 -50.96
CA ARG A 12 -38.34 42.91 -52.40
C ARG A 12 -37.36 41.86 -52.93
N THR A 13 -37.87 40.95 -53.75
CA THR A 13 -37.10 40.35 -54.85
C THR A 13 -37.06 41.33 -56.03
N ILE A 14 -35.94 41.35 -56.76
CA ILE A 14 -35.83 42.02 -58.07
C ILE A 14 -35.00 41.12 -58.99
N ASP A 15 -35.56 40.78 -60.15
CA ASP A 15 -34.84 40.17 -61.27
C ASP A 15 -33.97 41.20 -62.00
N SER A 16 -32.82 40.77 -62.50
CA SER A 16 -32.28 41.33 -63.75
C SER A 16 -31.36 40.32 -64.46
N SER A 17 -31.86 39.74 -65.55
CA SER A 17 -31.13 38.89 -66.49
C SER A 17 -30.45 39.72 -67.59
N SER A 18 -29.26 39.31 -68.06
CA SER A 18 -28.79 39.66 -69.40
C SER A 18 -27.68 38.71 -69.90
N GLN A 19 -27.91 38.06 -71.04
CA GLN A 19 -26.86 37.50 -71.90
C GLN A 19 -26.28 38.63 -72.78
N VAL A 20 -25.15 38.40 -73.47
CA VAL A 20 -25.02 38.48 -74.95
C VAL A 20 -23.56 38.37 -75.45
N ASN A 21 -23.36 37.43 -76.38
CA ASN A 21 -22.40 37.32 -77.49
C ASN A 21 -21.12 38.19 -77.56
N ASN A 22 -19.96 37.51 -77.47
CA ASN A 22 -19.15 37.08 -78.64
C ASN A 22 -18.95 38.05 -79.83
N SER A 23 -17.69 38.47 -80.10
CA SER A 23 -17.23 38.80 -81.47
C SER A 23 -15.68 38.81 -81.61
N ASN A 24 -15.18 38.33 -82.75
CA ASN A 24 -13.76 38.43 -83.17
C ASN A 24 -13.48 39.77 -83.87
N SER A 25 -12.28 40.33 -83.70
CA SER A 25 -11.55 40.94 -84.83
C SER A 25 -10.04 40.97 -84.60
N LYS A 26 -9.27 40.82 -85.67
CA LYS A 26 -7.85 41.21 -85.74
C LYS A 26 -7.78 42.48 -86.58
N THR A 27 -6.99 43.47 -86.18
CA THR A 27 -5.80 43.94 -86.92
C THR A 27 -5.05 45.02 -86.14
N ASN A 28 -3.79 45.24 -86.54
CA ASN A 28 -2.91 46.35 -86.21
C ASN A 28 -3.60 47.62 -85.65
N ASP A 29 -3.03 48.18 -84.58
CA ASP A 29 -2.06 49.25 -84.83
C ASP A 29 -0.88 49.25 -83.85
N ARG A 30 0.24 49.88 -84.26
CA ARG A 30 1.45 50.01 -83.44
C ARG A 30 1.56 51.42 -82.89
N ASN A 31 1.39 51.61 -81.57
CA ASN A 31 2.26 52.48 -80.74
C ASN A 31 1.91 52.46 -79.23
N ASP A 32 0.63 52.34 -78.83
CA ASP A 32 0.21 52.59 -77.43
C ASP A 32 0.26 51.38 -76.45
N GLN A 33 1.33 50.58 -76.52
CA GLN A 33 1.50 49.39 -75.66
C GLN A 33 2.30 49.61 -74.35
N ASN A 34 2.85 50.81 -74.12
CA ASN A 34 3.63 51.11 -72.90
C ASN A 34 2.85 51.86 -71.81
N THR A 35 1.75 52.56 -72.14
CA THR A 35 0.90 53.26 -71.16
C THR A 35 -0.09 52.30 -70.50
N ASN A 36 -0.93 51.64 -71.31
CA ASN A 36 -1.98 50.72 -70.83
C ASN A 36 -1.48 49.61 -69.88
N LYS A 37 -0.19 49.21 -69.95
CA LYS A 37 0.38 48.23 -69.02
C LYS A 37 0.47 48.75 -67.58
N ILE A 38 0.79 50.04 -67.40
CA ILE A 38 0.94 50.67 -66.08
C ILE A 38 -0.42 50.70 -65.39
N ASP A 39 -1.44 51.23 -66.08
CA ASP A 39 -2.81 51.32 -65.54
C ASP A 39 -3.39 49.94 -65.16
N THR A 40 -3.11 48.89 -65.95
CA THR A 40 -3.51 47.52 -65.58
C THR A 40 -2.75 46.97 -64.37
N GLN A 41 -1.48 47.34 -64.19
CA GLN A 41 -0.64 46.84 -63.10
C GLN A 41 -0.99 47.53 -61.77
N ASP A 42 -1.27 48.82 -61.79
CA ASP A 42 -1.78 49.57 -60.64
C ASP A 42 -3.19 49.08 -60.25
N SER A 43 -4.06 48.80 -61.24
CA SER A 43 -5.37 48.19 -61.00
C SER A 43 -5.28 46.81 -60.33
N ILE A 44 -4.28 45.99 -60.71
CA ILE A 44 -4.02 44.70 -60.05
C ILE A 44 -3.55 44.90 -58.61
N GLN A 45 -2.59 45.80 -58.36
CA GLN A 45 -2.12 46.10 -57.00
C GLN A 45 -3.24 46.64 -56.09
N VAL A 46 -4.15 47.46 -56.63
CA VAL A 46 -5.34 47.95 -55.92
C VAL A 46 -6.31 46.81 -55.57
N ILE A 47 -6.49 45.81 -56.46
CA ILE A 47 -7.30 44.61 -56.18
C ILE A 47 -6.62 43.69 -55.15
N GLU A 48 -5.31 43.51 -55.22
CA GLU A 48 -4.56 42.73 -54.22
C GLU A 48 -4.58 43.38 -52.85
N ARG A 49 -4.44 44.72 -52.80
CA ARG A 49 -4.60 45.52 -51.58
C ARG A 49 -6.02 45.40 -51.01
N MET A 50 -7.07 45.53 -51.81
CA MET A 50 -8.45 45.34 -51.34
C MET A 50 -8.71 43.92 -50.82
N LYS A 51 -8.09 42.88 -51.41
CA LYS A 51 -8.15 41.50 -50.87
C LYS A 51 -7.45 41.38 -49.52
N TYR A 52 -6.31 42.04 -49.34
CA TYR A 52 -5.59 42.06 -48.07
C TYR A 52 -6.39 42.79 -46.98
N GLU A 53 -6.94 43.97 -47.31
CA GLU A 53 -7.80 44.76 -46.41
C GLU A 53 -9.12 44.03 -46.09
N PHE A 54 -9.71 43.31 -47.04
CA PHE A 54 -10.88 42.43 -46.80
C PHE A 54 -10.55 41.26 -45.87
N ASN A 55 -9.45 40.54 -46.11
CA ASN A 55 -9.03 39.43 -45.26
C ASN A 55 -8.72 39.90 -43.84
N ALA A 56 -8.06 41.05 -43.68
CA ALA A 56 -7.79 41.65 -42.37
C ALA A 56 -9.09 42.03 -41.64
N LEU A 57 -10.07 42.61 -42.36
CA LEU A 57 -11.38 42.92 -41.80
C LEU A 57 -12.19 41.67 -41.43
N GLN A 58 -12.06 40.58 -42.20
CA GLN A 58 -12.66 39.30 -41.88
C GLN A 58 -12.03 38.69 -40.61
N THR A 59 -10.70 38.71 -40.47
CA THR A 59 -10.03 38.27 -39.23
C THR A 59 -10.48 39.10 -38.02
N GLN A 60 -10.59 40.43 -38.16
CA GLN A 60 -11.10 41.30 -37.09
C GLN A 60 -12.58 41.00 -36.74
N TYR A 61 -13.41 40.64 -37.72
CA TYR A 61 -14.79 40.23 -37.49
C TYR A 61 -14.86 38.88 -36.75
N ASP A 62 -14.06 37.90 -37.15
CA ASP A 62 -14.00 36.58 -36.51
C ASP A 62 -13.45 36.70 -35.08
N GLU A 63 -12.41 37.50 -34.84
CA GLU A 63 -11.91 37.86 -33.51
C GLU A 63 -13.02 38.51 -32.67
N ALA A 64 -13.70 39.54 -33.18
CA ALA A 64 -14.83 40.19 -32.50
C ALA A 64 -15.95 39.19 -32.15
N MET A 65 -16.25 38.23 -33.03
CA MET A 65 -17.23 37.19 -32.78
C MET A 65 -16.79 36.22 -31.67
N THR A 66 -15.50 35.88 -31.57
CA THR A 66 -15.00 35.11 -30.41
C THR A 66 -15.08 35.88 -29.10
N TYR A 67 -14.87 37.20 -29.10
CA TYR A 67 -15.09 38.03 -27.91
C TYR A 67 -16.56 38.07 -27.48
N VAL A 68 -17.51 38.14 -28.42
CA VAL A 68 -18.95 38.03 -28.12
C VAL A 68 -19.27 36.69 -27.47
N GLN A 69 -18.76 35.57 -28.00
CA GLN A 69 -18.97 34.24 -27.41
C GLN A 69 -18.37 34.11 -26.00
N GLN A 70 -17.21 34.73 -25.74
CA GLN A 70 -16.61 34.78 -24.40
C GLN A 70 -17.44 35.63 -23.43
N ILE A 71 -18.00 36.75 -23.89
CA ILE A 71 -18.90 37.61 -23.11
C ILE A 71 -20.22 36.89 -22.77
N ASP A 72 -20.81 36.16 -23.71
CA ASP A 72 -22.01 35.35 -23.46
C ASP A 72 -21.73 34.23 -22.44
N HIS A 73 -20.59 33.55 -22.54
CA HIS A 73 -20.18 32.54 -21.56
C HIS A 73 -19.95 33.15 -20.17
N LEU A 74 -19.35 34.35 -20.09
CA LEU A 74 -19.21 35.10 -18.84
C LEU A 74 -20.57 35.49 -18.25
N HIS A 75 -21.51 35.99 -19.06
CA HIS A 75 -22.87 36.30 -18.60
C HIS A 75 -23.63 35.04 -18.11
N GLN A 76 -23.46 33.91 -18.79
CA GLN A 76 -24.06 32.64 -18.39
C GLN A 76 -23.46 32.12 -17.07
N SER A 77 -22.13 32.24 -16.90
CA SER A 77 -21.43 31.93 -15.65
C SER A 77 -21.88 32.82 -14.49
N VAL A 78 -21.94 34.16 -14.70
CA VAL A 78 -22.44 35.13 -13.71
C VAL A 78 -23.91 34.85 -13.35
N SER A 79 -24.75 34.47 -14.32
CA SER A 79 -26.15 34.07 -14.07
C SER A 79 -26.22 32.84 -13.15
N ASN A 80 -25.35 31.85 -13.36
CA ASN A 80 -25.32 30.63 -12.55
C ASN A 80 -24.77 30.89 -11.15
N LEU A 81 -23.66 31.63 -11.01
CA LEU A 81 -23.11 32.07 -9.72
C LEU A 81 -24.08 32.95 -8.93
N THR A 82 -24.93 33.74 -9.60
CA THR A 82 -26.00 34.53 -8.96
C THR A 82 -27.10 33.64 -8.40
N LYS A 83 -27.53 32.61 -9.16
CA LYS A 83 -28.51 31.62 -8.68
C LYS A 83 -27.94 30.83 -7.50
N GLU A 84 -26.68 30.40 -7.58
CA GLU A 84 -25.99 29.67 -6.52
C GLU A 84 -25.87 30.51 -5.24
N ASN A 85 -25.44 31.77 -5.33
CA ASN A 85 -25.45 32.70 -4.20
C ASN A 85 -26.85 32.88 -3.60
N SER A 86 -27.91 32.95 -4.42
CA SER A 86 -29.28 33.05 -3.90
C SER A 86 -29.72 31.80 -3.14
N LYS A 87 -29.31 30.60 -3.60
CA LYS A 87 -29.56 29.32 -2.93
C LYS A 87 -28.78 29.21 -1.62
N LEU A 88 -27.47 29.45 -1.64
CA LEU A 88 -26.60 29.44 -0.46
C LEU A 88 -27.07 30.46 0.59
N LYS A 89 -27.57 31.62 0.17
CA LYS A 89 -28.17 32.59 1.09
C LYS A 89 -29.46 32.07 1.73
N SER A 90 -30.36 31.45 0.96
CA SER A 90 -31.57 30.84 1.52
C SER A 90 -31.27 29.67 2.48
N GLU A 91 -30.20 28.90 2.23
CA GLU A 91 -29.73 27.83 3.10
C GLU A 91 -29.11 28.40 4.39
N LYS A 92 -28.33 29.49 4.30
CA LYS A 92 -27.82 30.22 5.47
C LYS A 92 -28.98 30.76 6.32
N ASP A 93 -29.94 31.45 5.73
CA ASP A 93 -31.04 32.09 6.46
C ASP A 93 -31.92 31.05 7.19
N GLU A 94 -32.08 29.85 6.63
CA GLU A 94 -32.76 28.72 7.28
C GLU A 94 -31.91 28.06 8.39
N ILE A 95 -30.59 27.95 8.22
CA ILE A 95 -29.68 27.48 9.28
C ILE A 95 -29.66 28.48 10.45
N GLU A 96 -29.65 29.78 10.17
CA GLU A 96 -29.68 30.85 11.17
C GLU A 96 -31.00 30.85 11.95
N ARG A 97 -32.14 30.63 11.28
CA ARG A 97 -33.44 30.37 11.94
C ARG A 97 -33.40 29.13 12.83
N ARG A 98 -32.84 28.00 12.37
CA ARG A 98 -32.72 26.76 13.16
C ARG A 98 -31.84 26.94 14.39
N LEU A 99 -30.74 27.67 14.25
CA LEU A 99 -29.86 28.04 15.37
C LEU A 99 -30.62 28.90 16.39
N GLN A 100 -31.37 29.89 15.94
CA GLN A 100 -32.20 30.74 16.82
C GLN A 100 -33.25 29.92 17.59
N ILE A 101 -33.92 28.97 16.93
CA ILE A 101 -34.88 28.04 17.57
C ILE A 101 -34.18 27.17 18.63
N SER A 102 -33.01 26.60 18.33
CA SER A 102 -32.25 25.78 19.28
C SER A 102 -31.70 26.58 20.47
N LEU A 103 -31.29 27.83 20.25
CA LEU A 103 -30.86 28.74 21.33
C LEU A 103 -32.04 29.07 22.24
N GLN A 104 -33.18 29.47 21.67
CA GLN A 104 -34.39 29.77 22.44
C GLN A 104 -34.89 28.55 23.22
N LEU A 105 -34.84 27.35 22.64
CA LEU A 105 -35.21 26.10 23.34
C LEU A 105 -34.24 25.76 24.48
N ASN A 106 -32.95 26.09 24.35
CA ASN A 106 -31.97 25.99 25.45
C ASN A 106 -32.19 27.03 26.55
N GLU A 107 -32.58 28.27 26.22
CA GLU A 107 -32.99 29.26 27.22
C GLU A 107 -34.24 28.81 27.98
N ASP A 108 -35.19 28.19 27.27
CA ASP A 108 -36.43 27.65 27.83
C ASP A 108 -36.18 26.42 28.74
N LEU A 109 -35.22 25.55 28.38
CA LEU A 109 -34.75 24.44 29.22
C LEU A 109 -33.96 24.94 30.45
N ASN A 110 -33.04 25.90 30.29
CA ASN A 110 -32.33 26.51 31.41
C ASN A 110 -33.30 27.20 32.38
N SER A 111 -34.32 27.89 31.87
CA SER A 111 -35.36 28.52 32.69
C SER A 111 -36.15 27.50 33.50
N LYS A 112 -36.51 26.35 32.91
CA LYS A 112 -37.15 25.23 33.62
C LYS A 112 -36.23 24.63 34.69
N LEU A 113 -34.94 24.47 34.40
CA LEU A 113 -33.95 23.89 35.31
C LEU A 113 -33.59 24.82 36.49
N ILE A 114 -33.52 26.14 36.25
CA ILE A 114 -33.36 27.17 37.30
C ILE A 114 -34.58 27.21 38.23
N ASN A 115 -35.79 27.09 37.68
CA ASN A 115 -37.02 27.08 38.49
C ASN A 115 -37.19 25.78 39.30
N GLN A 116 -36.79 24.61 38.77
CA GLN A 116 -36.78 23.36 39.54
C GLN A 116 -35.81 23.40 40.74
N LYS A 117 -34.72 24.17 40.67
CA LYS A 117 -33.77 24.33 41.80
C LYS A 117 -34.28 25.17 42.98
N LYS A 118 -35.46 25.79 42.91
CA LYS A 118 -35.98 26.69 43.95
C LYS A 118 -37.13 26.13 44.81
N CYS A 119 -37.60 24.91 44.57
CA CYS A 119 -38.60 24.25 45.41
C CYS A 119 -38.20 22.83 45.81
N PRO A 120 -38.40 22.40 47.08
CA PRO A 120 -38.28 21.00 47.46
C PRO A 120 -39.40 20.18 46.79
N PRO A 121 -39.11 19.00 46.21
CA PRO A 121 -40.05 18.32 45.33
C PRO A 121 -41.17 17.61 46.10
N LYS A 122 -42.40 18.11 45.94
CA LYS A 122 -43.57 17.23 45.97
C LYS A 122 -43.60 16.49 44.62
N PHE A 123 -43.58 15.15 44.67
CA PHE A 123 -43.60 14.31 43.48
C PHE A 123 -44.89 14.53 42.68
N ASP A 124 -44.77 14.89 41.40
CA ASP A 124 -45.88 14.87 40.44
C ASP A 124 -45.69 13.71 39.44
N SER A 125 -46.77 12.98 39.21
CA SER A 125 -46.80 11.68 38.51
C SER A 125 -46.36 11.79 37.05
N LYS A 126 -46.60 12.95 36.42
CA LYS A 126 -46.47 13.15 34.97
C LYS A 126 -45.02 13.04 34.46
N PHE A 127 -44.03 13.36 35.29
CA PHE A 127 -42.61 13.31 34.89
C PHE A 127 -42.08 11.87 34.80
N LYS A 128 -42.58 10.96 35.65
CA LYS A 128 -42.20 9.54 35.61
C LYS A 128 -42.65 8.87 34.31
N LEU A 129 -43.85 9.20 33.84
CA LEU A 129 -44.45 8.64 32.63
C LEU A 129 -43.64 8.97 31.37
N LEU A 130 -43.15 10.22 31.23
CA LEU A 130 -42.31 10.63 30.12
C LEU A 130 -40.97 9.86 30.09
N TYR A 131 -40.32 9.72 31.25
CA TYR A 131 -39.07 8.97 31.38
C TYR A 131 -39.23 7.48 31.03
N GLU A 132 -40.34 6.85 31.45
CA GLU A 132 -40.66 5.46 31.08
C GLU A 132 -41.01 5.33 29.58
N GLN A 133 -41.67 6.32 28.98
CA GLN A 133 -42.00 6.33 27.55
C GLN A 133 -40.78 6.53 26.64
N GLU A 134 -39.82 7.37 27.05
CA GLU A 134 -38.56 7.60 26.35
C GLU A 134 -37.62 6.38 26.47
N LYS A 135 -37.52 5.79 27.67
CA LYS A 135 -36.85 4.50 27.89
C LYS A 135 -37.43 3.39 26.99
N LEU A 136 -38.75 3.36 26.80
CA LEU A 136 -39.42 2.39 25.93
C LEU A 136 -39.03 2.59 24.45
N LYS A 137 -38.92 3.82 23.95
CA LYS A 137 -38.40 4.08 22.60
C LYS A 137 -36.96 3.59 22.43
N SER A 138 -36.05 3.91 23.36
CA SER A 138 -34.67 3.41 23.26
C SER A 138 -34.58 1.88 23.37
N SER A 139 -35.45 1.23 24.15
CA SER A 139 -35.55 -0.24 24.15
C SER A 139 -36.07 -0.80 22.81
N GLU A 140 -36.85 -0.02 22.07
CA GLU A 140 -37.44 -0.39 20.77
C GLU A 140 -36.51 -0.11 19.58
N GLU A 141 -35.60 0.86 19.70
CA GLU A 141 -34.49 1.07 18.77
C GLU A 141 -33.36 0.06 19.01
N ILE A 142 -33.12 -0.33 20.27
CA ILE A 142 -32.34 -1.53 20.61
C ILE A 142 -33.07 -2.77 20.03
N TYR A 143 -34.40 -2.82 20.05
CA TYR A 143 -35.22 -3.79 19.30
C TYR A 143 -35.22 -3.59 17.75
N GLN A 144 -34.37 -2.74 17.17
CA GLN A 144 -34.26 -2.66 15.70
C GLN A 144 -32.82 -2.78 15.22
N LEU A 145 -31.87 -2.17 15.93
CA LEU A 145 -30.46 -2.55 15.83
C LEU A 145 -30.32 -4.05 16.02
N ASN A 146 -30.92 -4.63 17.07
CA ASN A 146 -30.71 -6.03 17.33
C ASN A 146 -31.37 -6.94 16.23
N SER A 147 -32.46 -6.60 15.52
CA SER A 147 -32.92 -7.46 14.39
C SER A 147 -32.29 -7.13 13.03
N ALA A 148 -31.80 -5.90 12.80
CA ALA A 148 -31.30 -5.48 11.49
C ALA A 148 -29.87 -5.94 11.22
N ILE A 149 -28.98 -5.67 12.17
CA ILE A 149 -27.78 -6.49 12.30
C ILE A 149 -28.22 -7.95 12.41
N SER A 150 -29.37 -8.20 13.06
CA SER A 150 -29.89 -9.51 13.44
C SER A 150 -30.10 -10.59 12.36
N GLU A 151 -30.07 -10.25 11.08
CA GLU A 151 -30.10 -11.22 9.98
C GLU A 151 -28.72 -11.45 9.37
N SER A 152 -27.75 -10.61 9.73
CA SER A 152 -26.34 -10.69 9.32
C SER A 152 -25.66 -11.97 9.79
N THR A 153 -26.23 -12.76 10.72
CA THR A 153 -25.67 -14.09 11.06
C THR A 153 -26.07 -15.20 10.10
N LYS A 154 -27.32 -15.17 9.62
CA LYS A 154 -27.83 -16.26 8.79
C LYS A 154 -26.95 -16.33 7.55
N THR A 155 -26.77 -15.18 6.91
CA THR A 155 -25.92 -15.00 5.73
C THR A 155 -24.48 -15.41 5.97
N ILE A 156 -23.85 -14.94 7.05
CA ILE A 156 -22.41 -15.09 7.26
C ILE A 156 -22.07 -16.48 7.91
N GLU A 157 -23.03 -17.20 8.51
CA GLU A 157 -22.83 -18.60 8.98
C GLU A 157 -23.13 -19.57 7.85
N GLN A 158 -24.04 -19.21 6.94
CA GLN A 158 -24.13 -19.85 5.63
C GLN A 158 -22.82 -19.67 4.85
N LEU A 159 -22.20 -18.48 4.88
CA LEU A 159 -20.84 -18.29 4.34
C LEU A 159 -19.79 -19.08 5.13
N ARG A 160 -19.90 -19.29 6.45
CA ARG A 160 -19.04 -20.25 7.19
C ARG A 160 -19.12 -21.64 6.58
N VAL A 161 -20.34 -22.20 6.53
CA VAL A 161 -20.60 -23.57 6.10
C VAL A 161 -20.25 -23.76 4.63
N GLU A 162 -20.54 -22.78 3.78
CA GLU A 162 -20.11 -22.78 2.37
C GLU A 162 -18.57 -22.67 2.25
N ASN A 163 -17.91 -21.86 3.08
CA ASN A 163 -16.44 -21.78 3.08
C ASN A 163 -15.76 -23.05 3.63
N GLU A 164 -16.38 -23.77 4.56
CA GLU A 164 -15.92 -25.07 5.05
C GLU A 164 -16.18 -26.18 4.03
N SER A 165 -17.32 -26.16 3.34
CA SER A 165 -17.62 -27.06 2.22
C SER A 165 -16.62 -26.87 1.08
N ASN A 166 -16.42 -25.64 0.61
CA ASN A 166 -15.40 -25.28 -0.39
C ASN A 166 -13.97 -25.65 0.06
N LYS A 167 -13.68 -25.63 1.37
CA LYS A 167 -12.39 -26.05 1.94
C LYS A 167 -12.28 -27.58 2.00
N SER A 168 -13.39 -28.30 2.20
CA SER A 168 -13.48 -29.77 2.08
C SER A 168 -13.25 -30.20 0.64
N GLU A 169 -13.96 -29.60 -0.33
CA GLU A 169 -13.77 -29.86 -1.77
C GLU A 169 -12.34 -29.53 -2.23
N LEU A 170 -11.80 -28.37 -1.84
CA LEU A 170 -10.38 -28.07 -2.07
C LEU A 170 -9.44 -29.10 -1.44
N SER A 171 -9.74 -29.62 -0.24
CA SER A 171 -8.92 -30.68 0.37
C SER A 171 -9.05 -32.01 -0.39
N GLN A 172 -10.22 -32.33 -0.94
CA GLN A 172 -10.43 -33.51 -1.79
C GLN A 172 -9.69 -33.36 -3.13
N ILE A 173 -9.76 -32.19 -3.77
CA ILE A 173 -9.02 -31.87 -4.99
C ILE A 173 -7.50 -31.94 -4.76
N LEU A 174 -7.01 -31.43 -3.63
CA LEU A 174 -5.59 -31.51 -3.27
C LEU A 174 -5.15 -32.94 -2.93
N LYS A 175 -6.02 -33.77 -2.32
CA LYS A 175 -5.77 -35.21 -2.14
C LYS A 175 -5.78 -35.99 -3.46
N ALA A 176 -6.73 -35.70 -4.35
CA ALA A 176 -6.79 -36.32 -5.68
C ALA A 176 -5.57 -35.93 -6.54
N ALA A 177 -5.12 -34.67 -6.45
CA ALA A 177 -3.88 -34.22 -7.09
C ALA A 177 -2.64 -34.84 -6.43
N HIS A 178 -2.59 -34.97 -5.10
CA HIS A 178 -1.51 -35.67 -4.41
C HIS A 178 -1.38 -37.11 -4.94
N LEU A 179 -2.49 -37.85 -4.99
CA LEU A 179 -2.52 -39.22 -5.52
C LEU A 179 -2.14 -39.29 -7.01
N LYS A 180 -2.51 -38.28 -7.82
CA LYS A 180 -2.24 -38.27 -9.27
C LYS A 180 -0.82 -37.85 -9.64
N TYR A 181 -0.14 -37.06 -8.81
CA TYR A 181 1.19 -36.52 -9.09
C TYR A 181 2.26 -36.91 -8.04
N ASN A 182 1.90 -37.80 -7.09
CA ASN A 182 2.74 -38.30 -5.99
C ASN A 182 3.52 -37.22 -5.22
N ARG A 183 2.88 -36.06 -5.01
CA ARG A 183 3.47 -34.89 -4.34
C ARG A 183 2.44 -34.11 -3.53
N GLU A 184 2.73 -33.78 -2.26
CA GLU A 184 1.73 -33.18 -1.36
C GLU A 184 1.49 -31.69 -1.60
N PHE A 185 0.33 -31.36 -2.17
CA PHE A 185 -0.07 -29.97 -2.42
C PHE A 185 -0.74 -29.34 -1.20
N HIS A 186 0.04 -28.60 -0.42
CA HIS A 186 -0.39 -27.96 0.82
C HIS A 186 -1.35 -26.75 0.62
N SER A 187 -1.73 -26.42 -0.61
CA SER A 187 -2.81 -25.47 -0.93
C SER A 187 -3.16 -25.46 -2.42
N SER A 188 -4.34 -24.94 -2.77
CA SER A 188 -4.77 -24.66 -4.15
C SER A 188 -3.72 -23.90 -4.96
N GLN A 189 -3.17 -22.81 -4.42
CA GLN A 189 -2.11 -22.05 -5.10
C GLN A 189 -0.84 -22.88 -5.31
N SER A 190 -0.50 -23.83 -4.43
CA SER A 190 0.66 -24.72 -4.63
C SER A 190 0.40 -25.77 -5.71
N LEU A 191 -0.85 -26.21 -5.90
CA LEU A 191 -1.24 -27.08 -7.01
C LEU A 191 -1.29 -26.30 -8.32
N ILE A 192 -1.81 -25.07 -8.32
CA ILE A 192 -1.86 -24.19 -9.49
C ILE A 192 -0.44 -23.80 -9.91
N ASP A 193 0.40 -23.36 -8.98
CA ASP A 193 1.82 -23.06 -9.24
C ASP A 193 2.57 -24.32 -9.72
N PHE A 194 2.22 -25.52 -9.27
CA PHE A 194 2.79 -26.76 -9.79
C PHE A 194 2.31 -27.04 -11.22
N LEU A 195 1.00 -27.08 -11.47
CA LEU A 195 0.43 -27.36 -12.80
C LEU A 195 0.85 -26.33 -13.86
N GLN A 196 0.98 -25.05 -13.49
CA GLN A 196 1.46 -23.98 -14.38
C GLN A 196 2.96 -24.08 -14.72
N ASN A 197 3.76 -24.75 -13.88
CA ASN A 197 5.17 -25.03 -14.17
C ASN A 197 5.39 -26.47 -14.70
N PHE A 198 4.37 -27.33 -14.66
CA PHE A 198 4.43 -28.72 -15.14
C PHE A 198 4.61 -28.78 -16.67
N GLU A 199 4.06 -27.80 -17.40
CA GLU A 199 4.23 -27.63 -18.86
C GLU A 199 5.69 -27.30 -19.28
N ILE A 200 6.63 -27.11 -18.35
CA ILE A 200 8.07 -26.94 -18.63
C ILE A 200 8.85 -28.27 -18.47
N LEU A 201 8.22 -29.34 -17.97
CA LEU A 201 8.86 -30.65 -17.77
C LEU A 201 8.01 -31.84 -18.26
N GLN A 202 7.60 -31.83 -19.54
CA GLN A 202 7.50 -33.07 -20.34
C GLN A 202 7.34 -32.86 -21.86
N GLU A 203 8.47 -32.78 -22.55
CA GLU A 203 8.73 -33.29 -23.91
C GLU A 203 10.28 -33.33 -24.00
N SER A 204 10.96 -34.40 -23.60
CA SER A 204 10.80 -35.83 -23.96
C SER A 204 10.48 -36.76 -22.76
N THR A 205 9.94 -37.97 -22.92
CA THR A 205 9.53 -38.72 -24.13
C THR A 205 8.35 -39.67 -23.83
N SER A 206 7.61 -40.05 -24.89
CA SER A 206 6.86 -41.31 -25.11
C SER A 206 7.02 -42.46 -24.11
N SER A 207 6.03 -43.31 -23.81
CA SER A 207 4.65 -43.51 -24.34
C SER A 207 3.94 -44.62 -23.51
N ILE A 208 2.83 -45.22 -24.02
CA ILE A 208 2.15 -46.45 -23.55
C ILE A 208 1.27 -46.23 -22.29
N SER A 209 0.02 -46.70 -22.15
CA SER A 209 -0.89 -47.49 -23.03
C SER A 209 -2.37 -47.10 -22.84
N GLU A 210 -3.23 -47.56 -23.74
CA GLU A 210 -4.70 -47.47 -23.68
C GLU A 210 -5.33 -48.52 -22.72
N SER A 211 -6.68 -48.64 -22.78
CA SER A 211 -7.56 -49.63 -22.10
C SER A 211 -7.91 -49.30 -20.63
N SER A 212 -9.11 -49.60 -20.11
CA SER A 212 -10.36 -50.05 -20.76
C SER A 212 -11.61 -49.84 -19.86
N ASN A 213 -12.80 -50.00 -20.46
CA ASN A 213 -14.10 -50.36 -19.87
C ASN A 213 -14.78 -49.42 -18.84
N VAL A 214 -15.92 -48.84 -19.23
CA VAL A 214 -16.98 -48.39 -18.30
C VAL A 214 -18.36 -48.83 -18.82
N SER A 215 -18.83 -49.96 -18.27
CA SER A 215 -20.23 -50.40 -18.28
C SER A 215 -20.40 -51.42 -17.14
N SER A 216 -21.48 -51.46 -16.36
CA SER A 216 -22.66 -50.57 -16.28
C SER A 216 -23.44 -50.93 -15.02
N PHE A 217 -23.96 -49.96 -14.25
CA PHE A 217 -25.21 -50.18 -13.50
C PHE A 217 -25.98 -48.88 -13.22
N ASN A 218 -27.30 -49.02 -13.29
CA ASN A 218 -28.39 -48.05 -13.13
C ASN A 218 -28.54 -47.55 -11.67
N ALA A 219 -29.37 -46.55 -11.31
CA ALA A 219 -29.99 -45.37 -11.96
C ALA A 219 -30.80 -44.64 -10.85
N ILE A 220 -31.64 -43.65 -11.21
CA ILE A 220 -32.41 -42.77 -10.31
C ILE A 220 -31.49 -41.68 -9.68
N GLU A 221 -31.78 -40.37 -9.74
CA GLU A 221 -32.93 -39.65 -10.30
C GLU A 221 -32.46 -38.50 -11.21
N HIS A 222 -33.16 -38.29 -12.34
CA HIS A 222 -32.54 -37.67 -13.53
C HIS A 222 -32.81 -36.17 -13.73
N GLN A 223 -33.66 -35.55 -12.91
CA GLN A 223 -34.23 -34.23 -13.20
C GLN A 223 -33.22 -33.08 -12.99
N ASN A 224 -32.53 -33.05 -11.83
CA ASN A 224 -31.49 -32.06 -11.56
C ASN A 224 -30.29 -32.15 -12.53
N ILE A 225 -30.03 -33.34 -13.09
CA ILE A 225 -28.90 -33.58 -13.99
C ILE A 225 -29.10 -32.90 -15.35
N GLU A 226 -30.33 -32.81 -15.85
CA GLU A 226 -30.60 -32.15 -17.13
C GLU A 226 -30.50 -30.62 -17.03
N GLU A 227 -31.01 -30.03 -15.94
CA GLU A 227 -30.80 -28.60 -15.64
C GLU A 227 -29.32 -28.28 -15.37
N LEU A 228 -28.60 -29.12 -14.61
CA LEU A 228 -27.15 -28.97 -14.42
C LEU A 228 -26.38 -29.16 -15.73
N LYS A 229 -26.76 -30.10 -16.61
CA LYS A 229 -26.16 -30.22 -17.94
C LYS A 229 -26.39 -28.96 -18.76
N GLU A 230 -27.60 -28.41 -18.78
CA GLU A 230 -27.91 -27.18 -19.52
C GLU A 230 -27.15 -25.99 -18.94
N HIS A 231 -27.11 -25.83 -17.62
CA HIS A 231 -26.35 -24.76 -16.97
C HIS A 231 -24.84 -24.93 -17.20
N ILE A 232 -24.31 -26.15 -17.14
CA ILE A 232 -22.91 -26.48 -17.50
C ILE A 232 -22.67 -26.24 -19.00
N ASN A 233 -23.64 -26.46 -19.88
CA ASN A 233 -23.48 -26.21 -21.32
C ASN A 233 -23.51 -24.71 -21.61
N ASN A 234 -24.40 -23.95 -20.97
CA ASN A 234 -24.44 -22.49 -21.01
C ASN A 234 -23.16 -21.88 -20.42
N LEU A 235 -22.62 -22.41 -19.32
CA LEU A 235 -21.30 -22.02 -18.79
C LEU A 235 -20.13 -22.46 -19.70
N LYS A 236 -20.20 -23.62 -20.37
CA LYS A 236 -19.21 -24.04 -21.39
C LYS A 236 -19.28 -23.18 -22.65
N VAL A 237 -20.46 -22.71 -23.05
CA VAL A 237 -20.66 -21.74 -24.14
C VAL A 237 -20.13 -20.37 -23.72
N LYS A 238 -20.50 -19.87 -22.53
CA LYS A 238 -20.04 -18.60 -21.96
C LYS A 238 -18.52 -18.56 -21.74
N THR A 239 -17.92 -19.66 -21.30
CA THR A 239 -16.44 -19.78 -21.22
C THR A 239 -15.80 -20.03 -22.58
N LYS A 240 -16.48 -20.65 -23.57
CA LYS A 240 -16.00 -20.67 -24.96
C LYS A 240 -16.05 -19.29 -25.62
N THR A 241 -17.07 -18.47 -25.37
CA THR A 241 -17.13 -17.08 -25.86
C THR A 241 -16.15 -16.19 -25.13
N GLN A 242 -16.00 -16.28 -23.81
CA GLN A 242 -14.91 -15.59 -23.09
C GLN A 242 -13.52 -16.07 -23.51
N ARG A 243 -13.32 -17.36 -23.84
CA ARG A 243 -12.04 -17.84 -24.42
C ARG A 243 -11.83 -17.33 -25.85
N LYS A 244 -12.88 -17.17 -26.66
CA LYS A 244 -12.80 -16.50 -27.97
C LYS A 244 -12.47 -15.01 -27.81
N GLN A 245 -13.17 -14.29 -26.93
CA GLN A 245 -12.92 -12.88 -26.62
C GLN A 245 -11.52 -12.66 -26.03
N ASN A 246 -11.06 -13.49 -25.09
CA ASN A 246 -9.68 -13.41 -24.58
C ASN A 246 -8.64 -13.82 -25.63
N LYS A 247 -8.96 -14.71 -26.59
CA LYS A 247 -8.07 -14.98 -27.74
C LYS A 247 -8.07 -13.82 -28.74
N GLN A 248 -9.20 -13.13 -28.94
CA GLN A 248 -9.30 -11.91 -29.74
C GLN A 248 -8.59 -10.73 -29.08
N LEU A 249 -8.70 -10.55 -27.76
CA LEU A 249 -7.95 -9.55 -26.99
C LEU A 249 -6.47 -9.88 -26.93
N LYS A 250 -6.08 -11.16 -26.79
CA LYS A 250 -4.65 -11.56 -26.84
C LYS A 250 -4.04 -11.44 -28.23
N ASN A 251 -4.83 -11.66 -29.29
CA ASN A 251 -4.42 -11.36 -30.66
C ASN A 251 -4.36 -9.85 -30.89
N GLY A 252 -5.37 -9.09 -30.49
CA GLY A 252 -5.39 -7.62 -30.57
C GLY A 252 -4.26 -6.96 -29.80
N LEU A 253 -3.89 -7.46 -28.61
CA LEU A 253 -2.69 -7.02 -27.87
C LEU A 253 -1.38 -7.40 -28.58
N LYS A 254 -1.33 -8.56 -29.25
CA LYS A 254 -0.18 -8.91 -30.10
C LYS A 254 -0.10 -8.02 -31.35
N GLU A 255 -1.22 -7.71 -31.98
CA GLU A 255 -1.30 -6.82 -33.14
C GLU A 255 -0.97 -5.37 -32.75
N LEU A 256 -1.47 -4.89 -31.60
CA LEU A 256 -1.14 -3.57 -31.05
C LEU A 256 0.34 -3.49 -30.69
N SER A 257 0.89 -4.51 -30.01
CA SER A 257 2.33 -4.59 -29.72
C SER A 257 3.18 -4.71 -30.99
N HIS A 258 2.70 -5.41 -32.02
CA HIS A 258 3.40 -5.51 -33.30
C HIS A 258 3.38 -4.18 -34.05
N ARG A 259 2.23 -3.49 -34.12
CA ARG A 259 2.12 -2.13 -34.67
C ARG A 259 2.99 -1.12 -33.91
N TYR A 260 2.99 -1.17 -32.58
CA TYR A 260 3.82 -0.29 -31.74
C TYR A 260 5.32 -0.55 -31.97
N ASN A 261 5.73 -1.82 -32.09
CA ASN A 261 7.12 -2.16 -32.43
C ASN A 261 7.48 -1.77 -33.88
N GLN A 262 6.56 -1.91 -34.84
CA GLN A 262 6.72 -1.43 -36.21
C GLN A 262 6.80 0.10 -36.27
N GLN A 263 6.01 0.81 -35.47
CA GLN A 263 6.05 2.28 -35.35
C GLN A 263 7.37 2.74 -34.74
N ILE A 264 7.85 2.10 -33.67
CA ILE A 264 9.19 2.37 -33.10
C ILE A 264 10.30 2.07 -34.12
N GLN A 265 10.17 1.01 -34.91
CA GLN A 265 11.15 0.69 -35.95
C GLN A 265 11.11 1.71 -37.11
N SER A 266 9.92 2.07 -37.58
CA SER A 266 9.72 3.12 -38.60
C SER A 266 10.27 4.46 -38.11
N GLN A 267 9.93 4.90 -36.89
CA GLN A 267 10.46 6.13 -36.30
C GLN A 267 11.98 6.09 -36.12
N ARG A 268 12.59 4.92 -35.89
CA ARG A 268 14.06 4.76 -35.89
C ARG A 268 14.67 4.83 -37.28
N GLU A 269 14.02 4.24 -38.28
CA GLU A 269 14.46 4.27 -39.68
C GLU A 269 14.35 5.70 -40.23
N GLU A 270 13.26 6.42 -39.94
CA GLU A 270 13.08 7.85 -40.21
C GLU A 270 14.08 8.73 -39.44
N ALA A 271 14.37 8.44 -38.17
CA ALA A 271 15.38 9.17 -37.41
C ALA A 271 16.79 8.96 -37.99
N ASN A 272 17.10 7.76 -38.47
CA ASN A 272 18.36 7.45 -39.16
C ASN A 272 18.43 8.13 -40.54
N GLU A 273 17.32 8.21 -41.28
CA GLU A 273 17.25 8.94 -42.55
C GLU A 273 17.36 10.46 -42.33
N MET A 274 16.67 11.02 -41.33
CA MET A 274 16.83 12.41 -40.86
C MET A 274 18.29 12.69 -40.49
N ASN A 275 18.94 11.83 -39.70
CA ASN A 275 20.36 11.98 -39.35
C ASN A 275 21.28 11.89 -40.59
N SER A 276 20.96 11.04 -41.56
CA SER A 276 21.68 10.98 -42.84
C SER A 276 21.49 12.25 -43.67
N ILE A 277 20.28 12.84 -43.66
CA ILE A 277 19.96 14.10 -44.32
C ILE A 277 20.67 15.27 -43.61
N ILE A 278 20.72 15.28 -42.28
CA ILE A 278 21.44 16.28 -41.48
C ILE A 278 22.94 16.21 -41.79
N SER A 279 23.55 15.01 -41.81
CA SER A 279 24.96 14.84 -42.19
C SER A 279 25.21 15.39 -43.61
N LYS A 280 24.39 14.99 -44.60
CA LYS A 280 24.52 15.49 -45.98
C LYS A 280 24.36 17.01 -46.09
N LEU A 281 23.44 17.60 -45.31
CA LEU A 281 23.26 19.05 -45.25
C LEU A 281 24.44 19.74 -44.55
N GLN A 282 25.06 19.13 -43.55
CA GLN A 282 26.29 19.64 -42.93
C GLN A 282 27.49 19.59 -43.89
N ASP A 283 27.63 18.50 -44.64
CA ASP A 283 28.64 18.37 -45.70
C ASP A 283 28.41 19.39 -46.84
N GLU A 284 27.15 19.58 -47.24
CA GLU A 284 26.73 20.57 -48.25
C GLU A 284 26.96 22.01 -47.75
N ILE A 285 26.69 22.31 -46.47
CA ILE A 285 27.01 23.60 -45.83
C ILE A 285 28.53 23.83 -45.79
N GLN A 286 29.34 22.84 -45.40
CA GLN A 286 30.80 22.97 -45.42
C GLN A 286 31.35 23.17 -46.84
N SER A 287 30.77 22.48 -47.83
CA SER A 287 31.13 22.64 -49.24
C SER A 287 30.80 24.06 -49.72
N ASN A 288 29.59 24.54 -49.45
CA ASN A 288 29.13 25.88 -49.81
C ASN A 288 29.91 26.98 -49.07
N GLN A 289 30.33 26.76 -47.82
CA GLN A 289 31.23 27.67 -47.10
C GLN A 289 32.60 27.75 -47.78
N LYS A 290 33.20 26.63 -48.18
CA LYS A 290 34.48 26.60 -48.92
C LYS A 290 34.36 27.26 -50.30
N ILE A 291 33.23 27.11 -50.98
CA ILE A 291 32.93 27.79 -52.24
C ILE A 291 32.76 29.31 -52.03
N LEU A 292 32.06 29.73 -50.96
CA LEU A 292 31.86 31.14 -50.62
C LEU A 292 33.20 31.82 -50.25
N GLU A 293 34.03 31.17 -49.44
CA GLU A 293 35.39 31.64 -49.14
C GLU A 293 36.24 31.81 -50.40
N LYS A 294 36.17 30.84 -51.32
CA LYS A 294 36.91 30.90 -52.59
C LYS A 294 36.40 32.02 -53.49
N SER A 295 35.08 32.21 -53.58
CA SER A 295 34.47 33.29 -54.36
C SER A 295 34.73 34.67 -53.74
N ASN A 296 34.78 34.78 -52.41
CA ASN A 296 35.20 36.01 -51.73
C ASN A 296 36.67 36.32 -52.03
N LYS A 297 37.59 35.36 -51.86
CA LYS A 297 39.01 35.53 -52.22
C LYS A 297 39.21 35.91 -53.70
N GLU A 298 38.40 35.34 -54.61
CA GLU A 298 38.41 35.72 -56.03
C GLU A 298 37.90 37.15 -56.26
N LYS A 299 36.89 37.60 -55.52
CA LYS A 299 36.40 38.98 -55.55
C LYS A 299 37.33 39.98 -54.86
N ASP A 300 37.99 39.61 -53.78
CA ASP A 300 38.99 40.44 -53.10
C ASP A 300 40.18 40.70 -54.05
N ASN A 301 40.64 39.66 -54.76
CA ASN A 301 41.62 39.78 -55.84
C ASN A 301 41.09 40.62 -57.03
N GLU A 302 39.81 40.49 -57.41
CA GLU A 302 39.22 41.32 -58.47
C GLU A 302 39.08 42.79 -58.05
N ILE A 303 38.77 43.05 -56.78
CA ILE A 303 38.76 44.39 -56.15
C ILE A 303 40.17 44.96 -56.09
N GLU A 304 41.20 44.17 -55.76
CA GLU A 304 42.60 44.60 -55.81
C GLU A 304 43.02 44.96 -57.25
N ILE A 305 42.66 44.13 -58.24
CA ILE A 305 42.91 44.41 -59.66
C ILE A 305 42.12 45.66 -60.13
N LEU A 306 40.89 45.86 -59.66
CA LEU A 306 40.09 47.05 -59.95
C LEU A 306 40.67 48.31 -59.29
N ASN A 307 41.15 48.24 -58.05
CA ASN A 307 41.81 49.33 -57.37
C ASN A 307 43.12 49.72 -58.06
N ASN A 308 43.94 48.76 -58.49
CA ASN A 308 45.14 48.99 -59.28
C ASN A 308 44.82 49.61 -60.66
N LYS A 309 43.73 49.18 -61.31
CA LYS A 309 43.20 49.80 -62.54
C LYS A 309 42.64 51.21 -62.30
N LEU A 310 42.01 51.47 -61.17
CA LEU A 310 41.45 52.77 -60.81
C LEU A 310 42.56 53.75 -60.42
N GLN A 311 43.62 53.29 -59.76
CA GLN A 311 44.84 54.08 -59.50
C GLN A 311 45.55 54.48 -60.79
N THR A 312 45.74 53.54 -61.73
CA THR A 312 46.36 53.84 -63.05
C THR A 312 45.44 54.67 -63.95
N SER A 313 44.12 54.49 -63.87
CA SER A 313 43.15 55.36 -64.53
C SER A 313 43.15 56.78 -63.95
N ASN A 314 43.24 56.94 -62.62
CA ASN A 314 43.38 58.25 -61.98
C ASN A 314 44.69 58.94 -62.41
N GLN A 315 45.81 58.23 -62.51
CA GLN A 315 47.05 58.78 -63.08
C GLN A 315 46.89 59.23 -64.54
N GLN A 316 46.09 58.51 -65.34
CA GLN A 316 45.73 58.95 -66.70
C GLN A 316 44.78 60.16 -66.69
N ILE A 317 43.85 60.24 -65.74
CA ILE A 317 42.95 61.40 -65.55
C ILE A 317 43.74 62.63 -65.10
N ASP A 318 44.77 62.50 -64.27
CA ASP A 318 45.66 63.61 -63.91
C ASP A 318 46.47 64.09 -65.13
N LEU A 319 47.03 63.18 -65.92
CA LEU A 319 47.72 63.50 -67.19
C LEU A 319 46.79 64.15 -68.22
N LEU A 320 45.53 63.69 -68.32
CA LEU A 320 44.51 64.30 -69.18
C LEU A 320 44.03 65.64 -68.62
N THR A 321 43.95 65.81 -67.30
CA THR A 321 43.57 67.07 -66.64
C THR A 321 44.67 68.12 -66.79
N GLN A 322 45.95 67.73 -66.77
CA GLN A 322 47.06 68.61 -67.15
C GLN A 322 46.97 69.04 -68.63
N LYS A 323 46.69 68.11 -69.55
CA LYS A 323 46.51 68.43 -70.97
C LYS A 323 45.31 69.33 -71.23
N VAL A 324 44.15 69.04 -70.64
CA VAL A 324 42.93 69.86 -70.76
C VAL A 324 43.13 71.25 -70.15
N LYS A 325 43.83 71.38 -69.02
CA LYS A 325 44.23 72.70 -68.48
C LYS A 325 45.14 73.49 -69.42
N ALA A 326 45.97 72.84 -70.22
CA ALA A 326 46.80 73.49 -71.25
C ALA A 326 46.06 73.72 -72.59
N GLN A 327 44.85 73.19 -72.77
CA GLN A 327 44.11 73.20 -74.05
C GLN A 327 42.83 74.06 -74.00
N ILE A 328 42.46 74.60 -72.84
CA ILE A 328 41.31 75.50 -72.66
C ILE A 328 41.63 76.98 -72.99
N GLU A 329 42.92 77.35 -73.10
CA GLU A 329 43.34 78.75 -73.31
C GLU A 329 43.38 79.20 -74.78
N ASN A 330 43.43 78.27 -75.74
CA ASN A 330 43.44 78.58 -77.19
C ASN A 330 42.53 77.65 -77.99
N GLU A 331 41.24 78.01 -78.13
CA GLU A 331 40.51 78.10 -79.41
C GLU A 331 39.00 78.34 -79.18
N LYS A 332 38.56 79.58 -79.39
CA LYS A 332 37.19 79.94 -79.78
C LYS A 332 37.20 80.30 -81.28
N ILE A 333 36.02 80.38 -81.89
CA ILE A 333 35.76 80.66 -83.33
C ILE A 333 35.98 79.38 -84.17
N GLU A 334 34.97 78.54 -84.35
CA GLU A 334 33.90 78.63 -85.37
C GLU A 334 34.42 78.48 -86.82
N GLN A 335 34.11 77.44 -87.61
CA GLN A 335 32.84 76.75 -87.96
C GLN A 335 32.15 77.35 -89.22
N ASN A 336 32.28 76.66 -90.36
CA ASN A 336 31.38 76.65 -91.55
C ASN A 336 31.97 75.79 -92.70
N GLU A 337 31.23 75.17 -93.64
CA GLU A 337 29.90 74.52 -93.55
C GLU A 337 29.62 73.58 -94.78
N LYS A 338 28.79 72.54 -94.59
CA LYS A 338 27.83 71.88 -95.53
C LYS A 338 28.22 71.33 -96.94
N ASN A 339 28.09 69.99 -97.05
CA ASN A 339 27.13 69.22 -97.89
C ASN A 339 27.33 68.81 -99.39
N ASN A 340 27.06 67.50 -99.62
CA ASN A 340 26.13 66.87 -100.60
C ASN A 340 26.55 66.18 -101.93
N LYS A 341 26.12 64.90 -102.03
CA LYS A 341 25.51 64.13 -103.17
C LYS A 341 26.24 63.86 -104.52
N ASN A 342 26.63 62.58 -104.66
CA ASN A 342 26.32 61.61 -105.73
C ASN A 342 26.54 61.89 -107.25
N ALA A 343 27.42 61.04 -107.81
CA ALA A 343 27.27 60.23 -109.04
C ALA A 343 27.46 60.83 -110.45
N GLN A 344 28.49 60.35 -111.18
CA GLN A 344 28.37 59.55 -112.43
C GLN A 344 29.75 58.98 -112.87
N LYS A 345 29.86 58.36 -114.06
CA LYS A 345 31.03 57.59 -114.56
C LYS A 345 31.54 58.07 -115.95
N GLU A 346 32.77 57.63 -116.27
CA GLU A 346 33.25 57.11 -117.59
C GLU A 346 34.16 58.00 -118.47
N ILE A 347 34.83 57.35 -119.45
CA ILE A 347 35.86 57.84 -120.41
C ILE A 347 37.23 58.10 -119.74
N ALA A 348 38.27 57.26 -119.85
CA ALA A 348 39.07 56.76 -121.00
C ALA A 348 40.04 57.84 -121.58
N LEU A 349 41.27 57.55 -122.02
CA LEU A 349 42.03 56.30 -122.22
C LEU A 349 43.53 56.52 -121.83
N ASN A 350 44.32 55.44 -121.68
CA ASN A 350 45.69 55.40 -121.11
C ASN A 350 45.71 55.67 -119.58
N LEU A 351 46.38 54.90 -118.71
CA LEU A 351 47.36 53.81 -118.89
C LEU A 351 46.81 52.48 -118.31
N GLN A 352 46.49 51.53 -119.19
CA GLN A 352 45.69 50.33 -118.83
C GLN A 352 46.48 49.18 -118.18
N ILE A 353 47.79 49.36 -117.91
CA ILE A 353 48.68 48.26 -117.51
C ILE A 353 48.87 48.12 -115.98
N SER A 354 48.80 49.20 -115.19
CA SER A 354 48.97 49.09 -113.72
C SER A 354 47.78 48.41 -113.04
N ARG A 355 46.56 48.82 -113.40
CA ARG A 355 45.31 48.50 -112.67
C ARG A 355 45.01 47.00 -112.53
N LEU A 356 45.58 46.15 -113.39
CA LEU A 356 45.41 44.70 -113.29
C LEU A 356 46.26 44.05 -112.19
N LYS A 357 47.40 44.63 -111.78
CA LYS A 357 48.13 44.16 -110.59
C LYS A 357 47.46 44.60 -109.29
N ASP A 358 46.96 45.82 -109.27
CA ASP A 358 46.35 46.42 -108.07
C ASP A 358 45.01 45.75 -107.74
N ASN A 359 44.17 45.48 -108.74
CA ASN A 359 42.91 44.74 -108.55
C ASN A 359 43.12 43.29 -108.06
N ILE A 360 44.19 42.60 -108.48
CA ILE A 360 44.51 41.25 -107.98
C ILE A 360 44.90 41.32 -106.50
N LYS A 361 45.74 42.29 -106.10
CA LYS A 361 46.07 42.52 -104.69
C LYS A 361 44.83 42.89 -103.86
N GLU A 362 43.96 43.75 -104.36
CA GLU A 362 42.76 44.18 -103.62
C GLU A 362 41.74 43.04 -103.47
N LEU A 363 41.63 42.15 -104.46
CA LEU A 363 40.82 40.93 -104.34
C LEU A 363 41.46 39.88 -103.42
N GLN A 364 42.79 39.75 -103.44
CA GLN A 364 43.51 38.88 -102.49
C GLN A 364 43.33 39.36 -101.04
N THR A 365 43.53 40.65 -100.75
CA THR A 365 43.33 41.16 -99.38
C THR A 365 41.86 41.14 -98.96
N LYS A 366 40.90 41.40 -99.85
CA LYS A 366 39.47 41.21 -99.53
C LYS A 366 39.16 39.75 -99.21
N LEU A 367 39.60 38.80 -100.04
CA LEU A 367 39.43 37.37 -99.79
C LEU A 367 40.07 36.95 -98.45
N GLU A 368 41.29 37.42 -98.17
CA GLU A 368 42.03 37.14 -96.94
C GLU A 368 41.31 37.71 -95.70
N THR A 369 40.76 38.93 -95.80
CA THR A 369 39.92 39.49 -94.71
C THR A 369 38.61 38.73 -94.52
N GLU A 370 37.97 38.20 -95.57
CA GLU A 370 36.77 37.37 -95.43
C GLU A 370 37.10 35.95 -94.91
N THR A 371 38.25 35.36 -95.24
CA THR A 371 38.71 34.12 -94.59
C THR A 371 39.05 34.33 -93.12
N ASN A 372 39.59 35.50 -92.75
CA ASN A 372 39.85 35.85 -91.36
C ASN A 372 38.53 36.09 -90.60
N LYS A 373 37.58 36.86 -91.16
CA LYS A 373 36.23 37.02 -90.57
C LYS A 373 35.47 35.70 -90.43
N THR A 374 35.52 34.82 -91.43
CA THR A 374 34.82 33.52 -91.36
C THR A 374 35.48 32.55 -90.38
N THR A 375 36.81 32.59 -90.22
CA THR A 375 37.49 31.81 -89.16
C THR A 375 37.28 32.41 -87.76
N GLU A 376 37.16 33.73 -87.60
CA GLU A 376 36.73 34.36 -86.35
C GLU A 376 35.27 34.06 -86.02
N ALA A 377 34.36 34.16 -87.00
CA ALA A 377 32.96 33.78 -86.84
C ALA A 377 32.81 32.28 -86.49
N ALA A 378 33.63 31.41 -87.08
CA ALA A 378 33.69 29.99 -86.70
C ALA A 378 34.19 29.80 -85.25
N LYS A 379 35.25 30.51 -84.83
CA LYS A 379 35.71 30.51 -83.42
C LYS A 379 34.60 30.97 -82.48
N MET A 380 34.01 32.14 -82.70
CA MET A 380 32.89 32.67 -81.92
C MET A 380 31.70 31.69 -81.89
N TYR A 381 31.35 31.05 -83.01
CA TYR A 381 30.29 30.05 -83.05
C TYR A 381 30.63 28.80 -82.20
N THR A 382 31.89 28.34 -82.20
CA THR A 382 32.31 27.23 -81.31
C THR A 382 32.32 27.64 -79.83
N GLU A 383 32.65 28.88 -79.49
CA GLU A 383 32.57 29.40 -78.12
C GLU A 383 31.13 29.58 -77.67
N LEU A 384 30.26 30.15 -78.52
CA LEU A 384 28.84 30.27 -78.26
C LEU A 384 28.22 28.87 -78.05
N LYS A 385 28.55 27.90 -78.90
CA LYS A 385 28.09 26.50 -78.76
C LYS A 385 28.58 25.85 -77.46
N LYS A 386 29.82 26.10 -77.03
CA LYS A 386 30.33 25.67 -75.71
C LYS A 386 29.55 26.33 -74.57
N LYS A 387 29.30 27.65 -74.64
CA LYS A 387 28.59 28.42 -73.61
C LYS A 387 27.11 28.02 -73.51
N THR A 388 26.44 27.76 -74.64
CA THR A 388 25.08 27.20 -74.68
C THR A 388 25.02 25.79 -74.10
N SER A 389 25.99 24.92 -74.43
CA SER A 389 26.09 23.57 -73.85
C SER A 389 26.28 23.61 -72.33
N TYR A 390 27.12 24.52 -71.83
CA TYR A 390 27.29 24.76 -70.40
C TYR A 390 26.00 25.27 -69.72
N LEU A 391 25.30 26.24 -70.33
CA LEU A 391 24.04 26.77 -69.81
C LEU A 391 22.93 25.73 -69.77
N ILE A 392 22.81 24.87 -70.79
CA ILE A 392 21.86 23.73 -70.79
C ILE A 392 22.19 22.79 -69.62
N LYS A 393 23.47 22.46 -69.42
CA LYS A 393 23.89 21.55 -68.35
C LYS A 393 23.65 22.14 -66.95
N GLN A 394 23.79 23.46 -66.78
CA GLN A 394 23.42 24.16 -65.54
C GLN A 394 21.90 24.17 -65.33
N PHE A 395 21.10 24.39 -66.38
CA PHE A 395 19.64 24.34 -66.31
C PHE A 395 19.14 22.94 -65.91
N GLU A 396 19.70 21.87 -66.49
CA GLU A 396 19.39 20.48 -66.13
C GLU A 396 19.73 20.12 -64.68
N LEU A 397 20.77 20.74 -64.09
CA LEU A 397 21.12 20.56 -62.68
C LEU A 397 20.11 21.29 -61.78
N SER A 398 19.87 22.57 -62.04
CA SER A 398 18.91 23.37 -61.26
C SER A 398 17.48 22.85 -61.36
N GLU A 399 17.08 22.25 -62.49
CA GLU A 399 15.76 21.62 -62.61
C GLU A 399 15.65 20.32 -61.78
N LYS A 400 16.75 19.58 -61.59
CA LYS A 400 16.81 18.41 -60.69
C LYS A 400 16.80 18.83 -59.22
N GLU A 401 17.56 19.86 -58.87
CA GLU A 401 17.56 20.46 -57.53
C GLU A 401 16.15 20.95 -57.16
N ARG A 402 15.47 21.69 -58.05
CA ARG A 402 14.09 22.13 -57.84
C ARG A 402 13.11 20.96 -57.62
N LYS A 403 13.26 19.86 -58.37
CA LYS A 403 12.44 18.65 -58.18
C LYS A 403 12.72 17.98 -56.82
N LEU A 404 13.99 17.95 -56.39
CA LEU A 404 14.38 17.42 -55.08
C LEU A 404 13.86 18.28 -53.92
N ILE A 405 13.94 19.61 -54.04
CA ILE A 405 13.44 20.58 -53.05
C ILE A 405 11.91 20.49 -52.94
N ASN A 406 11.18 20.43 -54.06
CA ASN A 406 9.73 20.25 -54.04
C ASN A 406 9.33 18.92 -53.36
N LYS A 407 10.08 17.83 -53.56
CA LYS A 407 9.81 16.57 -52.83
C LYS A 407 10.06 16.74 -51.33
N LYS A 408 11.21 17.28 -50.92
CA LYS A 408 11.51 17.57 -49.51
C LYS A 408 10.45 18.45 -48.84
N LEU A 409 9.88 19.42 -49.58
CA LEU A 409 8.78 20.26 -49.08
C LEU A 409 7.52 19.43 -48.83
N GLN A 410 7.08 18.64 -49.82
CA GLN A 410 5.90 17.77 -49.70
C GLN A 410 6.04 16.70 -48.60
N ASP A 411 7.24 16.11 -48.48
CA ASP A 411 7.57 15.15 -47.42
C ASP A 411 7.50 15.85 -46.02
N SER A 412 7.95 17.11 -45.92
CA SER A 412 7.90 17.92 -44.69
C SER A 412 6.47 18.40 -44.34
N GLU A 413 5.66 18.80 -45.32
CA GLU A 413 4.25 19.16 -45.14
C GLU A 413 3.43 17.95 -44.64
N SER A 414 3.70 16.77 -45.18
CA SER A 414 3.09 15.51 -44.74
C SER A 414 3.41 15.24 -43.26
N ARG A 415 4.69 15.34 -42.88
CA ARG A 415 5.13 15.13 -41.49
C ARG A 415 4.63 16.21 -40.52
N ALA A 416 4.47 17.44 -40.97
CA ALA A 416 3.85 18.50 -40.17
C ALA A 416 2.36 18.21 -39.90
N SER A 417 1.65 17.58 -40.84
CA SER A 417 0.28 17.11 -40.64
C SER A 417 0.23 15.96 -39.61
N GLU A 418 1.12 14.98 -39.72
CA GLU A 418 1.22 13.85 -38.78
C GLU A 418 1.50 14.32 -37.34
N LEU A 419 2.47 15.21 -37.15
CA LEU A 419 2.81 15.80 -35.85
C LEU A 419 1.66 16.65 -35.25
N ASN A 420 0.79 17.22 -36.09
CA ASN A 420 -0.41 17.93 -35.63
C ASN A 420 -1.50 16.96 -35.14
N VAL A 421 -1.69 15.83 -35.83
CA VAL A 421 -2.59 14.75 -35.36
C VAL A 421 -2.08 14.14 -34.05
N GLU A 422 -0.79 13.83 -33.95
CA GLU A 422 -0.16 13.32 -32.71
C GLU A 422 -0.32 14.32 -31.56
N ASN A 423 -0.16 15.62 -31.80
CA ASN A 423 -0.44 16.66 -30.80
C ASN A 423 -1.90 16.68 -30.35
N GLN A 424 -2.87 16.45 -31.24
CA GLN A 424 -4.30 16.38 -30.89
C GLN A 424 -4.61 15.12 -30.07
N GLU A 425 -4.05 13.96 -30.43
CA GLU A 425 -4.19 12.74 -29.63
C GLU A 425 -3.59 12.91 -28.23
N LEU A 426 -2.37 13.45 -28.12
CA LEU A 426 -1.73 13.76 -26.83
C LEU A 426 -2.57 14.74 -26.00
N LYS A 427 -3.17 15.78 -26.60
CA LYS A 427 -4.11 16.68 -25.92
C LYS A 427 -5.33 15.94 -25.36
N SER A 428 -5.88 14.98 -26.11
CA SER A 428 -7.01 14.17 -25.66
C SER A 428 -6.64 13.24 -24.50
N GLN A 429 -5.43 12.66 -24.51
CA GLN A 429 -4.91 11.84 -23.44
C GLN A 429 -4.66 12.67 -22.17
N VAL A 430 -4.06 13.86 -22.29
CA VAL A 430 -3.89 14.79 -21.16
C VAL A 430 -5.23 15.18 -20.54
N ASN A 431 -6.24 15.53 -21.34
CA ASN A 431 -7.57 15.85 -20.83
C ASN A 431 -8.22 14.64 -20.11
N THR A 432 -8.00 13.42 -20.62
CA THR A 432 -8.51 12.19 -19.97
C THR A 432 -7.82 11.96 -18.62
N LEU A 433 -6.50 12.14 -18.55
CA LEU A 433 -5.73 12.02 -17.31
C LEU A 433 -6.08 13.08 -16.26
N ILE A 434 -6.49 14.29 -16.68
CA ILE A 434 -7.02 15.32 -15.77
C ILE A 434 -8.35 14.85 -15.16
N VAL A 435 -9.28 14.32 -15.96
CA VAL A 435 -10.56 13.79 -15.45
C VAL A 435 -10.35 12.62 -14.49
N ASP A 436 -9.43 11.71 -14.78
CA ASP A 436 -9.11 10.60 -13.87
C ASP A 436 -8.37 11.06 -12.60
N LYS A 437 -7.49 12.07 -12.68
CA LYS A 437 -6.88 12.73 -11.49
C LYS A 437 -7.97 13.30 -10.59
N ASP A 438 -8.85 14.13 -11.11
CA ASP A 438 -9.85 14.86 -10.30
C ASP A 438 -10.84 13.87 -9.65
N LYS A 439 -11.16 12.78 -10.36
CA LYS A 439 -11.94 11.65 -9.85
C LYS A 439 -11.24 10.88 -8.74
N LEU A 440 -9.91 10.71 -8.82
CA LEU A 440 -9.09 10.13 -7.74
C LEU A 440 -8.98 11.07 -6.54
N GLU A 441 -8.82 12.38 -6.72
CA GLU A 441 -8.84 13.37 -5.63
C GLU A 441 -10.20 13.42 -4.90
N MET A 442 -11.30 13.30 -5.64
CA MET A 442 -12.64 13.17 -5.05
C MET A 442 -12.82 11.84 -4.30
N GLN A 443 -12.23 10.74 -4.79
CA GLN A 443 -12.24 9.46 -4.06
C GLN A 443 -11.34 9.49 -2.82
N ILE A 444 -10.20 10.18 -2.86
CA ILE A 444 -9.32 10.40 -1.71
C ILE A 444 -10.07 11.20 -0.64
N THR A 445 -10.67 12.34 -0.97
CA THR A 445 -11.42 13.17 0.00
C THR A 445 -12.66 12.48 0.58
N TYR A 446 -13.32 11.59 -0.19
CA TYR A 446 -14.36 10.71 0.33
C TYR A 446 -13.81 9.70 1.35
N ASN A 447 -12.72 8.99 1.02
CA ASN A 447 -12.07 8.04 1.93
C ASN A 447 -11.54 8.73 3.19
N ASP A 448 -10.99 9.94 3.05
CA ASP A 448 -10.47 10.78 4.13
C ASP A 448 -11.60 11.34 5.04
N SER A 449 -12.84 11.33 4.57
CA SER A 449 -14.03 11.64 5.37
C SER A 449 -14.53 10.40 6.14
N ASN A 450 -14.53 9.23 5.50
CA ASN A 450 -14.90 7.97 6.15
C ASN A 450 -13.90 7.57 7.24
N THR A 451 -12.59 7.69 7.03
CA THR A 451 -11.60 7.39 8.08
C THR A 451 -11.71 8.30 9.31
N LYS A 452 -12.20 9.54 9.15
CA LYS A 452 -12.52 10.43 10.27
C LYS A 452 -13.80 9.99 11.00
N ALA A 453 -14.80 9.46 10.30
CA ALA A 453 -15.98 8.84 10.91
C ALA A 453 -15.61 7.55 11.67
N ASP A 454 -14.76 6.69 11.08
CA ASP A 454 -14.25 5.47 11.70
C ASP A 454 -13.40 5.78 12.95
N GLN A 455 -12.59 6.85 12.94
CA GLN A 455 -11.89 7.33 14.13
C GLN A 455 -12.86 7.82 15.22
N PHE A 456 -13.98 8.45 14.86
CA PHE A 456 -14.99 8.89 15.83
C PHE A 456 -15.74 7.69 16.45
N GLU A 457 -16.10 6.70 15.64
CA GLU A 457 -16.60 5.38 16.06
C GLU A 457 -15.62 4.66 16.99
N LEU A 458 -14.33 4.62 16.64
CA LEU A 458 -13.27 4.00 17.43
C LEU A 458 -13.10 4.70 18.78
N ASN A 459 -13.08 6.03 18.81
CA ASN A 459 -13.02 6.80 20.06
C ASN A 459 -14.25 6.54 20.94
N LYS A 460 -15.45 6.46 20.36
CA LYS A 460 -16.69 6.11 21.09
C LYS A 460 -16.66 4.68 21.66
N LYS A 461 -16.04 3.73 20.94
CA LYS A 461 -15.80 2.35 21.40
C LYS A 461 -14.76 2.32 22.52
N ASN A 462 -13.68 3.11 22.42
CA ASN A 462 -12.66 3.26 23.47
C ASN A 462 -13.28 3.82 24.77
N THR A 463 -14.05 4.91 24.70
CA THR A 463 -14.75 5.43 25.90
C THR A 463 -15.70 4.40 26.53
N LYS A 464 -16.26 3.47 25.74
CA LYS A 464 -17.09 2.38 26.26
C LYS A 464 -16.26 1.26 26.90
N ILE A 465 -15.04 1.02 26.42
CA ILE A 465 -14.06 0.14 27.08
C ILE A 465 -13.65 0.75 28.42
N ASP A 466 -13.38 2.05 28.48
CA ASP A 466 -13.01 2.74 29.73
C ASP A 466 -14.14 2.66 30.78
N GLU A 467 -15.40 2.88 30.39
CA GLU A 467 -16.57 2.66 31.25
C GLU A 467 -16.67 1.21 31.77
N LEU A 468 -16.44 0.22 30.90
CA LEU A 468 -16.49 -1.20 31.27
C LEU A 468 -15.31 -1.60 32.18
N MET A 469 -14.12 -1.04 31.96
CA MET A 469 -12.96 -1.23 32.84
C MET A 469 -13.24 -0.67 34.24
N SER A 470 -13.84 0.51 34.34
CA SER A 470 -14.25 1.09 35.63
C SER A 470 -15.31 0.22 36.35
N GLN A 471 -16.26 -0.38 35.61
CA GLN A 471 -17.20 -1.36 36.18
C GLN A 471 -16.50 -2.64 36.64
N ILE A 472 -15.49 -3.13 35.91
CA ILE A 472 -14.68 -4.31 36.29
C ILE A 472 -13.87 -4.03 37.57
N GLU A 473 -13.31 -2.82 37.73
CA GLU A 473 -12.66 -2.41 39.00
C GLU A 473 -13.67 -2.35 40.16
N GLY A 474 -14.87 -1.82 39.90
CA GLY A 474 -16.00 -1.85 40.84
C GLY A 474 -16.30 -3.26 41.33
N PHE A 475 -16.62 -4.19 40.43
CA PHE A 475 -16.89 -5.59 40.76
C PHE A 475 -15.69 -6.32 41.39
N SER A 476 -14.45 -5.94 41.03
CA SER A 476 -13.25 -6.46 41.68
C SER A 476 -13.18 -6.06 43.15
N SER A 477 -13.50 -4.80 43.47
CA SER A 477 -13.56 -4.30 44.85
C SER A 477 -14.69 -4.95 45.67
N GLU A 478 -15.89 -5.08 45.08
CA GLU A 478 -17.01 -5.79 45.70
C GLU A 478 -16.68 -7.26 46.00
N ARG A 479 -16.02 -7.95 45.05
CA ARG A 479 -15.56 -9.33 45.23
C ARG A 479 -14.56 -9.47 46.39
N VAL A 480 -13.65 -8.51 46.58
CA VAL A 480 -12.73 -8.49 47.73
C VAL A 480 -13.50 -8.31 49.04
N VAL A 481 -14.50 -7.44 49.09
CA VAL A 481 -15.35 -7.26 50.28
C VAL A 481 -16.14 -8.55 50.58
N ILE A 482 -16.78 -9.16 49.57
CA ILE A 482 -17.52 -10.42 49.70
C ILE A 482 -16.61 -11.56 50.15
N GLN A 483 -15.38 -11.66 49.61
CA GLN A 483 -14.41 -12.66 50.05
C GLN A 483 -14.03 -12.46 51.52
N SER A 484 -13.84 -11.20 51.98
CA SER A 484 -13.53 -10.91 53.38
C SER A 484 -14.67 -11.29 54.33
N LEU A 485 -15.93 -11.07 53.92
CA LEU A 485 -17.13 -11.49 54.64
C LEU A 485 -17.24 -13.03 54.70
N LEU A 486 -16.93 -13.72 53.60
CA LEU A 486 -16.94 -15.18 53.55
C LEU A 486 -15.86 -15.80 54.47
N GLU A 487 -14.65 -15.24 54.51
CA GLU A 487 -13.61 -15.68 55.45
C GLU A 487 -13.92 -15.30 56.91
N ASN A 488 -14.73 -14.27 57.17
CA ASN A 488 -15.27 -13.99 58.51
C ASN A 488 -16.28 -15.08 58.92
N GLN A 489 -17.28 -15.36 58.08
CA GLN A 489 -18.29 -16.38 58.35
C GLN A 489 -17.68 -17.79 58.52
N LYS A 490 -16.67 -18.15 57.71
CA LYS A 490 -15.91 -19.41 57.90
C LYS A 490 -15.23 -19.47 59.28
N ARG A 491 -14.68 -18.37 59.77
CA ARG A 491 -14.03 -18.31 61.10
C ARG A 491 -15.06 -18.39 62.24
N GLU A 492 -16.22 -17.75 62.10
CA GLU A 492 -17.33 -17.86 63.05
C GLU A 492 -17.87 -19.30 63.11
N ILE A 493 -18.14 -19.91 61.95
CA ILE A 493 -18.57 -21.32 61.85
C ILE A 493 -17.53 -22.26 62.50
N ALA A 494 -16.24 -22.07 62.21
CA ALA A 494 -15.18 -22.86 62.83
C ALA A 494 -15.08 -22.65 64.36
N SER A 495 -15.43 -21.46 64.86
CA SER A 495 -15.54 -21.21 66.30
C SER A 495 -16.72 -21.97 66.92
N TYR A 496 -17.91 -21.91 66.30
CA TYR A 496 -19.09 -22.64 66.79
C TYR A 496 -18.91 -24.17 66.75
N TYR A 497 -18.15 -24.71 65.80
CA TYR A 497 -17.81 -26.15 65.81
C TYR A 497 -16.91 -26.52 67.00
N LYS A 498 -15.91 -25.70 67.35
CA LYS A 498 -15.06 -25.90 68.55
C LYS A 498 -15.82 -25.74 69.86
N GLU A 499 -16.74 -24.78 69.92
CA GLU A 499 -17.61 -24.58 71.08
C GLU A 499 -18.56 -25.79 71.25
N ARG A 500 -19.19 -26.27 70.17
CA ARG A 500 -19.99 -27.49 70.16
C ARG A 500 -19.18 -28.72 70.59
N GLU A 501 -17.95 -28.88 70.13
CA GLU A 501 -17.06 -29.97 70.55
C GLU A 501 -16.73 -29.89 72.05
N THR A 502 -16.44 -28.69 72.55
CA THR A 502 -16.21 -28.44 73.99
C THR A 502 -17.45 -28.80 74.83
N ILE A 503 -18.65 -28.44 74.35
CA ILE A 503 -19.93 -28.79 74.99
C ILE A 503 -20.17 -30.30 74.94
N LEU A 504 -19.87 -30.98 73.83
CA LEU A 504 -19.98 -32.44 73.73
C LEU A 504 -19.05 -33.17 74.70
N LEU A 505 -17.80 -32.72 74.85
CA LEU A 505 -16.86 -33.25 75.85
C LEU A 505 -17.35 -33.01 77.28
N LEU A 506 -17.96 -31.84 77.55
CA LEU A 506 -18.56 -31.55 78.85
C LEU A 506 -19.75 -32.49 79.15
N ILE A 507 -20.65 -32.71 78.19
CA ILE A 507 -21.78 -33.64 78.30
C ILE A 507 -21.29 -35.08 78.50
N GLN A 508 -20.27 -35.53 77.76
CA GLN A 508 -19.67 -36.85 77.98
C GLN A 508 -19.11 -37.00 79.40
N LYS A 509 -18.41 -35.99 79.91
CA LYS A 509 -17.87 -35.97 81.28
C LYS A 509 -18.98 -35.94 82.34
N GLN A 510 -20.07 -35.22 82.09
CA GLN A 510 -21.27 -35.22 82.95
C GLN A 510 -21.94 -36.60 82.96
N ASN A 511 -22.14 -37.23 81.80
CA ASN A 511 -22.71 -38.57 81.69
C ASN A 511 -21.84 -39.64 82.39
N GLN A 512 -20.51 -39.56 82.27
CA GLN A 512 -19.60 -40.43 83.04
C GLN A 512 -19.71 -40.20 84.55
N MET A 513 -19.98 -38.97 85.00
CA MET A 513 -20.20 -38.68 86.42
C MET A 513 -21.56 -39.20 86.89
N ILE A 514 -22.61 -39.07 86.06
CA ILE A 514 -23.94 -39.64 86.31
C ILE A 514 -23.84 -41.16 86.42
N GLN A 515 -23.19 -41.85 85.48
CA GLN A 515 -22.95 -43.31 85.55
C GLN A 515 -22.19 -43.74 86.81
N LYS A 516 -21.25 -42.93 87.30
CA LYS A 516 -20.57 -43.18 88.59
C LYS A 516 -21.52 -42.98 89.77
N CYS A 517 -22.34 -41.93 89.77
CA CYS A 517 -23.37 -41.71 90.78
C CYS A 517 -24.43 -42.82 90.77
N GLU A 518 -24.90 -43.26 89.60
CA GLU A 518 -25.79 -44.42 89.42
C GLU A 518 -25.14 -45.70 89.91
N SER A 519 -23.85 -45.93 89.62
CA SER A 519 -23.11 -47.09 90.14
C SER A 519 -22.97 -47.06 91.66
N ILE A 520 -22.76 -45.89 92.26
CA ILE A 520 -22.74 -45.70 93.72
C ILE A 520 -24.13 -45.86 94.32
N ILE A 521 -25.18 -45.33 93.70
CA ILE A 521 -26.58 -45.49 94.12
C ILE A 521 -26.97 -46.96 94.05
N ASN A 522 -26.62 -47.67 92.97
CA ASN A 522 -26.85 -49.10 92.83
C ASN A 522 -26.05 -49.90 93.86
N ALA A 523 -24.78 -49.55 94.11
CA ALA A 523 -23.97 -50.15 95.17
C ALA A 523 -24.60 -49.94 96.55
N LEU A 524 -25.13 -48.74 96.85
CA LEU A 524 -25.86 -48.42 98.08
C LEU A 524 -27.25 -49.08 98.13
N TYR A 525 -27.88 -49.38 96.99
CA TYR A 525 -29.12 -50.18 96.93
C TYR A 525 -28.85 -51.67 97.13
N THR A 526 -27.74 -52.21 96.61
CA THR A 526 -27.29 -53.57 96.93
C THR A 526 -26.82 -53.66 98.36
N GLU A 527 -26.09 -52.67 98.89
CA GLU A 527 -25.70 -52.61 100.29
C GLU A 527 -26.92 -52.46 101.19
N LYS A 528 -27.92 -51.62 100.85
CA LYS A 528 -29.20 -51.56 101.58
C LYS A 528 -29.98 -52.87 101.48
N SER A 529 -29.95 -53.55 100.33
CA SER A 529 -30.58 -54.87 100.14
C SER A 529 -29.89 -55.93 100.98
N ASP A 530 -28.57 -55.94 101.00
CA ASP A 530 -27.74 -56.92 101.71
C ASP A 530 -27.63 -56.61 103.20
N LEU A 531 -27.73 -55.33 103.62
CA LEU A 531 -27.97 -54.91 105.01
C LEU A 531 -29.39 -55.24 105.44
N SER A 532 -30.40 -55.16 104.57
CA SER A 532 -31.76 -55.62 104.88
C SER A 532 -31.83 -57.15 104.98
N LYS A 533 -31.09 -57.88 104.14
CA LYS A 533 -30.88 -59.33 104.26
C LYS A 533 -30.01 -59.67 105.46
N GLN A 534 -29.04 -58.84 105.85
CA GLN A 534 -28.28 -58.99 107.10
C GLN A 534 -29.14 -58.65 108.31
N ILE A 535 -30.11 -57.74 108.24
CA ILE A 535 -31.08 -57.53 109.32
C ILE A 535 -32.03 -58.73 109.42
N GLN A 536 -32.55 -59.24 108.29
CA GLN A 536 -33.30 -60.50 108.27
C GLN A 536 -32.47 -61.70 108.75
N SER A 537 -31.18 -61.79 108.39
CA SER A 537 -30.31 -62.90 108.77
C SER A 537 -29.55 -62.72 110.07
N LEU A 538 -29.50 -61.53 110.67
CA LEU A 538 -29.13 -61.31 112.08
C LEU A 538 -30.33 -61.60 112.99
N SER A 539 -31.55 -61.34 112.50
CA SER A 539 -32.81 -61.82 113.09
C SER A 539 -33.00 -63.35 112.99
N ILE A 540 -32.21 -64.04 112.16
CA ILE A 540 -32.26 -65.51 111.96
C ILE A 540 -30.93 -66.22 112.32
N LYS A 541 -29.84 -65.46 112.53
CA LYS A 541 -28.51 -65.94 112.94
C LYS A 541 -27.82 -64.86 113.81
N GLN A 542 -27.62 -65.03 115.12
CA GLN A 542 -27.67 -66.26 115.92
C GLN A 542 -26.87 -67.44 115.33
N SER A 543 -25.91 -67.18 114.42
CA SER A 543 -24.86 -68.12 113.97
C SER A 543 -23.95 -67.55 112.84
N ASN A 544 -22.74 -67.13 113.22
CA ASN A 544 -21.46 -67.36 112.51
C ASN A 544 -21.16 -66.74 111.10
N LEU A 545 -20.19 -65.81 111.09
CA LEU A 545 -18.91 -65.79 110.32
C LEU A 545 -18.81 -65.56 108.77
N ALA A 546 -18.38 -64.34 108.39
CA ALA A 546 -17.18 -63.94 107.59
C ALA A 546 -16.90 -64.23 106.05
N ASN A 547 -16.65 -63.13 105.28
CA ASN A 547 -15.63 -62.92 104.19
C ASN A 547 -15.76 -63.62 102.77
N PRO A 548 -14.92 -63.36 101.71
CA PRO A 548 -14.54 -62.10 100.97
C PRO A 548 -14.23 -62.15 99.40
N LYS A 549 -14.01 -60.97 98.71
CA LYS A 549 -12.98 -60.60 97.62
C LYS A 549 -13.03 -60.87 96.05
N ASN A 550 -12.21 -60.09 95.27
CA ASN A 550 -11.61 -60.19 93.86
C ASN A 550 -12.41 -59.69 92.58
N ASN A 551 -11.95 -59.39 91.30
CA ASN A 551 -10.72 -58.97 90.49
C ASN A 551 -11.17 -58.55 88.99
N LEU A 552 -10.49 -58.24 87.83
CA LEU A 552 -9.10 -58.18 87.18
C LEU A 552 -9.06 -57.40 85.78
N SER A 553 -7.89 -57.26 85.07
CA SER A 553 -7.59 -56.88 83.60
C SER A 553 -7.64 -55.39 83.09
N GLY A 554 -7.16 -54.86 81.91
CA GLY A 554 -6.37 -55.22 80.66
C GLY A 554 -6.42 -54.03 79.58
N ILE A 555 -5.81 -53.85 78.35
CA ILE A 555 -4.71 -54.33 77.42
C ILE A 555 -4.52 -53.32 76.19
N HIS A 556 -3.53 -53.41 75.23
CA HIS A 556 -3.15 -52.37 74.17
C HIS A 556 -2.55 -52.90 72.79
N PHE A 557 -2.08 -52.03 71.82
CA PHE A 557 -1.46 -52.34 70.45
C PHE A 557 -0.57 -51.19 69.79
N GLU A 558 0.22 -51.43 68.68
CA GLU A 558 1.30 -50.53 68.07
C GLU A 558 1.57 -50.64 66.49
N SER A 559 2.62 -50.00 65.85
CA SER A 559 2.77 -49.73 64.35
C SER A 559 4.21 -49.55 63.67
N GLU A 560 4.36 -49.52 62.31
CA GLU A 560 5.65 -49.36 61.50
C GLU A 560 5.59 -48.63 60.08
N GLU A 561 6.72 -48.45 59.33
CA GLU A 561 6.96 -47.60 58.09
C GLU A 561 7.65 -48.29 56.83
N PRO A 562 7.78 -47.64 55.62
CA PRO A 562 8.09 -48.30 54.31
C PRO A 562 9.42 -47.97 53.53
N ILE A 563 9.68 -48.65 52.38
CA ILE A 563 10.95 -48.66 51.57
C ILE A 563 10.74 -48.40 50.05
N ILE A 564 11.76 -47.92 49.31
CA ILE A 564 11.77 -47.61 47.85
C ILE A 564 12.35 -48.76 46.97
N PRO A 565 11.77 -49.12 45.80
CA PRO A 565 12.21 -50.23 44.94
C PRO A 565 13.36 -49.91 43.94
N LEU A 566 14.11 -50.95 43.54
CA LEU A 566 15.30 -50.83 42.67
C LEU A 566 15.05 -50.37 41.22
N THR A 567 13.84 -50.54 40.68
CA THR A 567 13.55 -50.23 39.26
C THR A 567 13.65 -48.75 38.90
N ALA A 568 13.69 -47.86 39.89
CA ALA A 568 13.88 -46.42 39.70
C ALA A 568 15.28 -46.02 39.19
N TRP A 569 16.28 -46.92 39.23
CA TRP A 569 17.68 -46.58 38.98
C TRP A 569 18.20 -46.90 37.56
N THR A 570 17.33 -47.35 36.65
CA THR A 570 17.71 -47.74 35.28
C THR A 570 16.86 -47.07 34.21
N SER A 571 17.48 -46.39 33.25
CA SER A 571 16.84 -45.85 32.04
C SER A 571 17.45 -46.46 30.78
N SER A 572 16.64 -46.70 29.76
CA SER A 572 17.05 -47.26 28.47
C SER A 572 17.88 -46.31 27.59
N GLU A 573 17.96 -45.03 27.95
CA GLU A 573 18.68 -44.00 27.16
C GLU A 573 20.17 -43.86 27.54
N LEU A 574 20.59 -44.47 28.65
CA LEU A 574 21.99 -44.46 29.11
C LEU A 574 22.77 -45.62 28.48
N SER A 575 24.09 -45.44 28.29
CA SER A 575 24.94 -46.50 27.75
C SER A 575 25.05 -47.68 28.73
N LYS A 576 25.14 -48.91 28.19
CA LYS A 576 25.16 -50.14 29.00
C LYS A 576 26.32 -50.17 30.00
N ASP A 577 27.47 -49.62 29.62
CA ASP A 577 28.65 -49.50 30.49
C ASP A 577 28.40 -48.55 31.67
N LEU A 578 27.70 -47.43 31.42
CA LEU A 578 27.36 -46.47 32.46
C LEU A 578 26.28 -47.00 33.41
N ILE A 579 25.24 -47.68 32.88
CA ILE A 579 24.21 -48.34 33.69
C ILE A 579 24.84 -49.38 34.64
N LYS A 580 25.85 -50.13 34.17
CA LYS A 580 26.57 -51.09 35.01
C LYS A 580 27.24 -50.42 36.22
N ILE A 581 27.94 -49.30 36.00
CA ILE A 581 28.60 -48.52 37.06
C ILE A 581 27.57 -47.97 38.06
N ILE A 582 26.39 -47.53 37.59
CA ILE A 582 25.31 -47.02 38.45
C ILE A 582 24.79 -48.15 39.37
N LEU A 583 24.52 -49.33 38.82
CA LEU A 583 24.03 -50.48 39.59
C LEU A 583 25.06 -51.01 40.61
N GLU A 584 26.36 -50.93 40.31
CA GLU A 584 27.45 -51.24 41.25
C GLU A 584 27.51 -50.29 42.47
N ILE A 585 26.94 -49.09 42.37
CA ILE A 585 26.80 -48.14 43.51
C ILE A 585 25.47 -48.37 44.25
N VAL A 586 24.36 -48.56 43.52
CA VAL A 586 23.03 -48.78 44.12
C VAL A 586 23.02 -50.00 45.04
N ASN A 587 23.72 -51.08 44.68
CA ASN A 587 23.75 -52.33 45.45
C ASN A 587 24.65 -52.31 46.71
N GLN A 588 25.24 -51.16 47.08
CA GLN A 588 26.06 -51.03 48.29
C GLN A 588 25.17 -50.75 49.53
N GLU A 589 24.67 -51.82 50.15
CA GLU A 589 23.56 -51.76 51.12
C GLU A 589 23.79 -50.86 52.33
N ASN A 590 25.03 -50.67 52.78
CA ASN A 590 25.37 -49.90 54.00
C ASN A 590 25.43 -48.37 53.81
N MET A 591 25.19 -47.83 52.60
CA MET A 591 25.27 -46.38 52.35
C MET A 591 23.88 -45.71 52.41
N PRO A 592 23.69 -44.57 53.11
CA PRO A 592 22.44 -43.80 53.06
C PRO A 592 22.02 -43.39 51.64
N ILE A 593 20.71 -43.45 51.34
CA ILE A 593 20.15 -43.24 49.99
C ILE A 593 20.62 -41.91 49.36
N GLY A 594 20.61 -40.81 50.12
CA GLY A 594 21.06 -39.49 49.64
C GLY A 594 22.52 -39.42 49.20
N LEU A 595 23.39 -40.29 49.73
CA LEU A 595 24.80 -40.36 49.33
C LEU A 595 24.98 -41.18 48.04
N ARG A 596 24.27 -42.32 47.89
CA ARG A 596 24.31 -43.14 46.67
C ARG A 596 23.97 -42.31 45.42
N ILE A 597 22.93 -41.48 45.51
CA ILE A 597 22.50 -40.56 44.43
C ILE A 597 23.64 -39.64 43.98
N ASN A 598 24.37 -39.06 44.93
CA ASN A 598 25.36 -38.01 44.66
C ASN A 598 26.63 -38.59 44.02
N GLU A 599 27.03 -39.81 44.42
CA GLU A 599 28.15 -40.52 43.80
C GLU A 599 27.80 -41.01 42.38
N ILE A 600 26.58 -41.50 42.16
CA ILE A 600 26.03 -41.85 40.84
C ILE A 600 26.13 -40.67 39.87
N LEU A 601 25.63 -39.49 40.26
CA LEU A 601 25.68 -38.28 39.43
C LEU A 601 27.13 -37.86 39.12
N THR A 602 28.03 -38.02 40.08
CA THR A 602 29.47 -37.71 39.90
C THR A 602 30.11 -38.63 38.85
N LYS A 603 29.78 -39.93 38.84
CA LYS A 603 30.28 -40.88 37.81
C LYS A 603 29.70 -40.61 36.42
N VAL A 604 28.42 -40.27 36.33
CA VAL A 604 27.78 -39.85 35.06
C VAL A 604 28.50 -38.65 34.45
N ALA A 605 28.78 -37.61 35.25
CA ALA A 605 29.51 -36.42 34.78
C ALA A 605 30.94 -36.74 34.30
N GLN A 606 31.66 -37.62 35.00
CA GLN A 606 33.01 -38.06 34.60
C GLN A 606 33.00 -38.82 33.26
N TYR A 607 32.03 -39.72 33.05
CA TYR A 607 31.91 -40.52 31.84
C TYR A 607 31.74 -39.65 30.58
N TYR A 608 30.75 -38.76 30.56
CA TYR A 608 30.50 -37.90 29.40
C TYR A 608 31.65 -36.91 29.13
N LYS A 609 32.32 -36.39 30.18
CA LYS A 609 33.50 -35.53 30.01
C LYS A 609 34.65 -36.26 29.30
N SER A 610 34.83 -37.57 29.56
CA SER A 610 35.84 -38.39 28.86
C SER A 610 35.51 -38.67 27.39
N LEU A 611 34.23 -38.76 27.04
CA LEU A 611 33.76 -38.95 25.66
C LEU A 611 33.98 -37.69 24.81
N ILE A 612 33.72 -36.50 25.36
CA ILE A 612 33.91 -35.22 24.67
C ILE A 612 35.38 -35.05 24.26
N ILE A 613 36.32 -35.26 25.19
CA ILE A 613 37.77 -35.11 24.94
C ILE A 613 38.23 -36.02 23.78
N LYS A 614 37.84 -37.29 23.79
CA LYS A 614 38.17 -38.23 22.70
C LYS A 614 37.59 -37.82 21.34
N CYS A 615 36.42 -37.17 21.34
CA CYS A 615 35.79 -36.69 20.12
C CYS A 615 36.52 -35.45 19.54
N GLU A 616 36.98 -34.55 20.42
CA GLU A 616 37.79 -33.39 20.02
C GLU A 616 39.16 -33.78 19.45
N GLU A 617 39.86 -34.73 20.08
CA GLU A 617 41.16 -35.21 19.59
C GLU A 617 41.05 -35.84 18.20
N ASN A 618 40.03 -36.69 17.98
CA ASN A 618 39.81 -37.34 16.70
C ASN A 618 39.51 -36.32 15.56
N ASN A 619 38.73 -35.27 15.86
CA ASN A 619 38.46 -34.19 14.91
C ASN A 619 39.72 -33.39 14.52
N ARG A 620 40.66 -33.14 15.45
CA ARG A 620 41.91 -32.44 15.12
C ARG A 620 42.78 -33.23 14.14
N ASN A 621 42.85 -34.55 14.31
CA ASN A 621 43.64 -35.43 13.43
C ASN A 621 43.08 -35.40 11.99
N ILE A 622 41.76 -35.57 11.83
CA ILE A 622 41.07 -35.54 10.53
C ILE A 622 41.30 -34.21 9.79
N ILE A 623 41.31 -33.09 10.50
CA ILE A 623 41.59 -31.77 9.91
C ILE A 623 43.05 -31.68 9.40
N SER A 624 44.02 -32.19 10.17
CA SER A 624 45.43 -32.13 9.78
C SER A 624 45.79 -33.03 8.59
N GLU A 625 45.13 -34.20 8.47
CA GLU A 625 45.29 -35.08 7.31
C GLU A 625 44.71 -34.44 6.05
N ARG A 626 43.50 -33.84 6.14
CA ARG A 626 42.82 -33.17 5.03
C ARG A 626 43.71 -32.11 4.36
N ASP A 627 44.33 -31.25 5.16
CA ASP A 627 45.15 -30.15 4.67
C ASP A 627 46.50 -30.61 4.08
N ASN A 628 46.99 -31.81 4.44
CA ASN A 628 48.13 -32.44 3.78
C ASN A 628 47.75 -33.02 2.41
N TYR A 629 46.64 -33.76 2.32
CA TYR A 629 46.16 -34.30 1.04
C TYR A 629 45.84 -33.18 0.04
N GLN A 630 45.23 -32.08 0.49
CA GLN A 630 44.91 -30.94 -0.38
C GLN A 630 46.18 -30.27 -0.97
N LYS A 631 47.28 -30.16 -0.21
CA LYS A 631 48.57 -29.65 -0.69
C LYS A 631 49.28 -30.60 -1.65
N LEU A 632 49.12 -31.91 -1.46
CA LEU A 632 49.71 -32.93 -2.34
C LEU A 632 49.01 -32.93 -3.71
N LEU A 633 47.68 -32.78 -3.72
CA LEU A 633 46.86 -32.72 -4.92
C LEU A 633 47.23 -31.50 -5.79
N GLN A 634 47.37 -30.32 -5.16
CA GLN A 634 47.76 -29.05 -5.78
C GLN A 634 49.06 -29.20 -6.63
N LYS A 635 50.15 -29.65 -6.00
CA LYS A 635 51.44 -29.85 -6.68
C LYS A 635 51.40 -30.86 -7.82
N CYS A 636 50.53 -31.87 -7.72
CA CYS A 636 50.39 -32.89 -8.75
C CYS A 636 49.77 -32.30 -10.03
N PHE A 637 48.70 -31.51 -9.90
CA PHE A 637 48.08 -30.81 -11.03
C PHE A 637 49.04 -29.81 -11.71
N GLU A 638 49.76 -29.01 -10.93
CA GLU A 638 50.75 -28.06 -11.44
C GLU A 638 51.85 -28.76 -12.27
N SER A 639 52.36 -29.89 -11.77
CA SER A 639 53.39 -30.68 -12.47
C SER A 639 52.88 -31.32 -13.78
N PHE A 640 51.63 -31.79 -13.81
CA PHE A 640 51.05 -32.37 -15.02
C PHE A 640 50.72 -31.33 -16.10
N TYR A 641 50.32 -30.12 -15.71
CA TYR A 641 49.98 -29.06 -16.67
C TYR A 641 51.21 -28.58 -17.45
N GLN A 642 52.33 -28.37 -16.75
CA GLN A 642 53.57 -27.86 -17.35
C GLN A 642 54.23 -28.85 -18.32
N LEU A 643 54.00 -30.17 -18.16
CA LEU A 643 54.54 -31.21 -19.05
C LEU A 643 53.79 -31.39 -20.38
N PHE A 644 52.57 -30.85 -20.52
CA PHE A 644 51.70 -31.14 -21.67
C PHE A 644 51.40 -29.96 -22.60
N CYS A 645 51.73 -28.72 -22.21
CA CYS A 645 51.26 -27.53 -22.95
C CYS A 645 52.35 -26.76 -23.75
N GLU A 646 53.64 -26.98 -23.52
CA GLU A 646 54.71 -26.20 -24.19
C GLU A 646 55.21 -26.77 -25.53
N ASN A 647 54.64 -27.88 -26.05
CA ASN A 647 55.07 -28.43 -27.35
C ASN A 647 54.00 -29.24 -28.11
N LYS A 648 53.36 -28.60 -29.11
CA LYS A 648 53.11 -29.04 -30.51
C LYS A 648 51.84 -28.39 -31.09
N ASP A 649 51.77 -28.00 -32.36
CA ASP A 649 52.53 -28.46 -33.53
C ASP A 649 52.60 -27.29 -34.56
N VAL A 650 53.35 -27.29 -35.68
CA VAL A 650 54.00 -28.38 -36.45
C VAL A 650 55.13 -27.82 -37.36
N LYS A 651 56.01 -28.71 -37.85
CA LYS A 651 57.00 -28.53 -38.96
C LYS A 651 58.15 -27.54 -38.76
N PHE A 652 59.37 -28.09 -38.72
CA PHE A 652 60.62 -27.40 -39.02
C PHE A 652 61.50 -28.27 -39.95
N ASP A 653 60.91 -28.74 -41.05
CA ASP A 653 61.66 -29.41 -42.11
C ASP A 653 62.34 -28.36 -43.02
N SER A 654 63.57 -28.63 -43.46
CA SER A 654 64.38 -27.85 -44.41
C SER A 654 64.92 -26.46 -43.99
N ILE A 655 66.05 -26.47 -43.26
CA ILE A 655 67.14 -25.49 -43.47
C ILE A 655 68.44 -26.29 -43.66
N ASN A 656 69.13 -26.08 -44.79
CA ASN A 656 70.22 -26.95 -45.23
C ASN A 656 71.59 -26.61 -44.64
N ASP A 657 72.31 -27.68 -44.31
CA ASP A 657 73.74 -27.95 -44.09
C ASP A 657 74.86 -27.05 -44.69
N ALA A 658 74.57 -26.01 -45.47
CA ALA A 658 75.58 -25.28 -46.24
C ALA A 658 76.69 -24.62 -45.39
N LYS A 659 76.34 -24.07 -44.21
CA LYS A 659 77.26 -23.25 -43.40
C LYS A 659 78.05 -23.98 -42.32
N PHE A 660 77.91 -25.31 -42.22
CA PHE A 660 78.66 -26.12 -41.24
C PHE A 660 79.82 -26.92 -41.88
N GLU A 661 79.75 -27.19 -43.19
CA GLU A 661 80.88 -27.76 -43.96
C GLU A 661 81.87 -26.68 -44.43
N GLU A 662 81.43 -25.45 -44.69
CA GLU A 662 82.31 -24.36 -45.15
C GLU A 662 83.44 -24.09 -44.13
N LEU A 663 83.09 -24.03 -42.84
CA LEU A 663 84.04 -23.88 -41.72
C LEU A 663 84.95 -25.10 -41.45
N LYS A 664 84.70 -26.23 -42.13
CA LYS A 664 85.37 -27.51 -41.90
C LYS A 664 86.36 -27.84 -43.02
N ASN A 665 85.97 -27.58 -44.27
CA ASN A 665 86.84 -27.80 -45.44
C ASN A 665 88.01 -26.81 -45.50
N GLU A 666 87.85 -25.59 -44.99
CA GLU A 666 88.93 -24.59 -44.91
C GLU A 666 90.09 -25.06 -44.01
N LEU A 667 89.79 -25.84 -42.96
CA LEU A 667 90.80 -26.35 -42.01
C LEU A 667 91.61 -27.55 -42.54
N ASP A 668 91.00 -28.44 -43.34
CA ASP A 668 91.69 -29.59 -43.95
C ASP A 668 92.53 -29.21 -45.19
N SER A 669 92.14 -28.15 -45.91
CA SER A 669 92.84 -27.66 -47.12
C SER A 669 94.30 -27.30 -46.86
N ASP A 670 94.54 -26.47 -45.84
CA ASP A 670 95.88 -25.89 -45.62
C ASP A 670 96.89 -26.92 -45.07
N ILE A 671 96.43 -27.99 -44.42
CA ILE A 671 97.30 -29.08 -43.93
C ILE A 671 97.94 -29.86 -45.10
N GLN A 672 97.23 -30.07 -46.22
CA GLN A 672 97.78 -30.81 -47.36
C GLN A 672 98.79 -29.99 -48.18
N LYS A 673 98.57 -28.69 -48.30
CA LYS A 673 99.28 -27.79 -49.23
C LYS A 673 100.79 -27.70 -48.95
N TYR A 674 101.18 -27.70 -47.67
CA TYR A 674 102.59 -27.65 -47.25
C TYR A 674 103.36 -28.97 -47.48
N SER A 675 102.67 -30.11 -47.62
CA SER A 675 103.31 -31.43 -47.78
C SER A 675 103.94 -31.64 -49.16
N MET A 676 103.35 -31.07 -50.22
CA MET A 676 103.74 -31.37 -51.60
C MET A 676 104.93 -30.54 -52.11
N GLN A 677 105.03 -29.26 -51.73
CA GLN A 677 106.03 -28.34 -52.30
C GLN A 677 107.48 -28.73 -51.99
N PHE A 678 107.73 -29.39 -50.84
CA PHE A 678 109.07 -29.76 -50.38
C PHE A 678 109.80 -30.77 -51.30
N ASN A 679 109.07 -31.57 -52.07
CA ASN A 679 109.64 -32.72 -52.79
C ASN A 679 110.10 -32.42 -54.23
N SER A 680 109.67 -31.33 -54.86
CA SER A 680 109.91 -31.09 -56.29
C SER A 680 111.31 -30.53 -56.61
N ILE A 681 111.79 -29.59 -55.79
CA ILE A 681 112.96 -28.74 -56.08
C ILE A 681 114.29 -29.51 -56.17
N LYS A 682 114.33 -30.77 -55.70
CA LYS A 682 115.58 -31.55 -55.51
C LYS A 682 116.18 -32.17 -56.78
N LYS A 683 115.52 -32.12 -57.95
CA LYS A 683 115.87 -32.98 -59.11
C LYS A 683 116.53 -32.32 -60.35
N GLU A 684 116.50 -31.01 -60.51
CA GLU A 684 116.73 -30.40 -61.84
C GLU A 684 118.20 -30.04 -62.16
N ASN A 685 119.01 -29.68 -61.15
CA ASN A 685 120.31 -29.00 -61.30
C ASN A 685 121.51 -29.84 -61.86
N LEU A 686 121.30 -30.95 -62.56
CA LEU A 686 122.38 -31.93 -62.86
C LEU A 686 122.81 -32.08 -64.34
N LYS A 687 122.27 -31.31 -65.29
CA LYS A 687 122.24 -31.75 -66.71
C LYS A 687 122.99 -30.92 -67.78
N LEU A 688 123.74 -29.86 -67.42
CA LEU A 688 124.07 -28.77 -68.37
C LEU A 688 125.53 -28.61 -68.84
N ASN A 689 126.48 -29.48 -68.45
CA ASN A 689 127.93 -29.20 -68.53
C ASN A 689 128.74 -29.93 -69.65
N ALA A 690 128.17 -30.29 -70.81
CA ALA A 690 128.75 -31.37 -71.65
C ALA A 690 129.28 -31.06 -73.08
N ASP A 691 128.97 -29.91 -73.72
CA ASP A 691 128.91 -29.86 -75.21
C ASP A 691 130.02 -29.06 -75.97
N ILE A 692 131.17 -28.73 -75.36
CA ILE A 692 132.09 -27.70 -75.93
C ILE A 692 133.23 -28.22 -76.86
N ASP A 693 133.84 -29.38 -76.61
CA ASP A 693 135.24 -29.68 -77.02
C ASP A 693 135.52 -30.09 -78.49
N LYS A 694 134.71 -29.69 -79.50
CA LYS A 694 134.60 -30.46 -80.77
C LYS A 694 135.20 -29.92 -82.07
N LYS A 695 135.95 -28.79 -82.14
CA LYS A 695 136.16 -28.08 -83.42
C LYS A 695 137.58 -27.83 -84.00
N ASP A 696 138.69 -28.04 -83.28
CA ASP A 696 139.98 -27.41 -83.68
C ASP A 696 140.88 -28.18 -84.69
N ASN A 697 140.55 -29.42 -85.08
CA ASN A 697 141.53 -30.37 -85.68
C ASN A 697 141.64 -30.41 -87.23
N ALA A 698 141.42 -29.31 -87.96
CA ALA A 698 141.15 -29.38 -89.42
C ALA A 698 142.26 -28.97 -90.41
N ILE A 699 143.34 -28.28 -90.01
CA ILE A 699 144.14 -27.43 -90.95
C ILE A 699 145.53 -28.01 -91.37
N LEU A 700 146.04 -29.06 -90.72
CA LEU A 700 147.46 -29.46 -90.85
C LEU A 700 147.87 -30.27 -92.11
N THR A 701 146.94 -30.70 -92.96
CA THR A 701 147.12 -31.90 -93.81
C THR A 701 147.49 -31.70 -95.29
N ILE A 702 148.03 -30.54 -95.71
CA ILE A 702 148.29 -30.25 -97.14
C ILE A 702 149.76 -30.36 -97.56
N PHE A 703 150.73 -30.18 -96.66
CA PHE A 703 152.16 -30.16 -97.05
C PHE A 703 152.81 -31.54 -97.29
N GLU A 704 152.11 -32.65 -97.03
CA GLU A 704 152.61 -34.03 -97.28
C GLU A 704 152.69 -34.42 -98.78
N LYS A 705 152.26 -33.56 -99.72
CA LYS A 705 151.86 -34.00 -101.08
C LYS A 705 152.78 -33.68 -102.27
N LEU A 706 154.00 -33.16 -102.07
CA LEU A 706 154.91 -32.77 -103.18
C LEU A 706 156.36 -33.25 -103.01
N GLU A 707 156.53 -34.53 -102.68
CA GLU A 707 157.82 -35.22 -102.50
C GLU A 707 158.79 -35.04 -103.71
N SER A 708 159.92 -34.36 -103.52
CA SER A 708 161.01 -34.32 -104.51
C SER A 708 162.36 -33.87 -103.89
N ASN A 709 163.46 -34.51 -104.31
CA ASN A 709 164.62 -34.69 -103.42
C ASN A 709 165.99 -34.12 -103.89
N SER A 710 166.08 -33.34 -104.99
CA SER A 710 167.36 -32.73 -105.41
C SER A 710 167.23 -31.53 -106.37
N ILE A 711 167.96 -30.46 -106.07
CA ILE A 711 167.97 -29.18 -106.83
C ILE A 711 168.51 -29.35 -108.27
N SER A 712 169.49 -30.24 -108.49
CA SER A 712 170.08 -30.46 -109.83
C SER A 712 169.08 -31.11 -110.80
N ASP A 713 168.21 -31.97 -110.29
CA ASP A 713 167.16 -32.62 -111.07
C ASP A 713 165.97 -31.67 -111.32
N THR A 714 165.72 -30.72 -110.41
CA THR A 714 164.80 -29.60 -110.62
C THR A 714 165.25 -28.69 -111.78
N LEU A 715 166.54 -28.39 -111.90
CA LEU A 715 167.06 -27.50 -112.95
C LEU A 715 166.90 -28.08 -114.36
N LYS A 716 167.16 -29.37 -114.57
CA LYS A 716 166.92 -30.01 -115.88
C LYS A 716 165.45 -30.10 -116.27
N LYS A 717 164.54 -30.10 -115.28
CA LYS A 717 163.10 -29.97 -115.51
C LYS A 717 162.73 -28.52 -115.86
N LEU A 718 163.46 -27.54 -115.33
CA LEU A 718 163.31 -26.11 -115.63
C LEU A 718 163.69 -25.77 -117.09
N ASP A 719 164.76 -26.36 -117.64
CA ASP A 719 165.15 -26.13 -119.04
C ASP A 719 164.06 -26.58 -120.04
N ARG A 720 163.40 -27.72 -119.76
CA ARG A 720 162.20 -28.14 -120.53
C ARG A 720 161.00 -27.21 -120.34
N VAL A 721 160.88 -26.56 -119.19
CA VAL A 721 159.86 -25.52 -118.97
C VAL A 721 160.19 -24.27 -119.79
N PHE A 722 161.46 -23.95 -120.07
CA PHE A 722 161.82 -22.80 -120.91
C PHE A 722 161.46 -22.99 -122.40
N GLU A 723 161.68 -24.15 -123.01
CA GLU A 723 161.16 -24.44 -124.37
C GLU A 723 159.61 -24.42 -124.42
N MET A 724 158.95 -24.85 -123.34
CA MET A 724 157.50 -24.71 -123.21
C MET A 724 157.07 -23.24 -123.02
N LEU A 725 157.94 -22.38 -122.47
CA LEU A 725 157.66 -20.97 -122.22
C LEU A 725 157.56 -20.15 -123.51
N GLU A 726 158.40 -20.39 -124.52
CA GLU A 726 158.28 -19.70 -125.81
C GLU A 726 156.98 -20.08 -126.54
N ARG A 727 156.60 -21.37 -126.50
CA ARG A 727 155.30 -21.84 -127.01
C ARG A 727 154.13 -21.31 -126.16
N ALA A 728 154.36 -21.04 -124.87
CA ALA A 728 153.39 -20.37 -124.01
C ALA A 728 153.26 -18.88 -124.35
N ASP A 729 154.34 -18.14 -124.67
CA ASP A 729 154.23 -16.71 -124.99
C ASP A 729 153.41 -16.45 -126.25
N PHE A 730 153.54 -17.29 -127.29
CA PHE A 730 152.64 -17.22 -128.46
C PHE A 730 151.17 -17.44 -128.07
N LYS A 731 150.89 -18.39 -127.16
CA LYS A 731 149.55 -18.57 -126.58
C LYS A 731 149.13 -17.40 -125.68
N ILE A 732 150.05 -16.76 -124.95
CA ILE A 732 149.78 -15.60 -124.10
C ILE A 732 149.39 -14.39 -124.95
N ARG A 733 149.97 -14.20 -126.14
CA ARG A 733 149.55 -13.15 -127.09
C ARG A 733 148.12 -13.39 -127.60
N GLN A 734 147.76 -14.64 -127.94
CA GLN A 734 146.37 -15.04 -128.24
C GLN A 734 145.43 -14.81 -127.04
N LEU A 735 145.85 -15.19 -125.83
CA LEU A 735 145.07 -14.98 -124.60
C LEU A 735 144.93 -13.51 -124.24
N ARG A 736 145.89 -12.63 -124.56
CA ARG A 736 145.75 -11.17 -124.36
C ARG A 736 144.65 -10.57 -125.23
N MET A 737 144.47 -11.04 -126.47
CA MET A 737 143.32 -10.62 -127.29
C MET A 737 141.99 -11.12 -126.70
N LYS A 738 141.93 -12.39 -126.27
CA LYS A 738 140.73 -12.92 -125.58
C LYS A 738 140.45 -12.21 -124.26
N ASN A 739 141.47 -11.86 -123.49
CA ASN A 739 141.32 -11.11 -122.25
C ASN A 739 140.77 -9.70 -122.49
N LYS A 740 141.12 -9.03 -123.60
CA LYS A 740 140.50 -7.73 -123.92
C LYS A 740 138.99 -7.87 -124.18
N GLN A 741 138.59 -8.89 -124.93
CA GLN A 741 137.17 -9.20 -125.15
C GLN A 741 136.46 -9.62 -123.86
N LEU A 742 137.16 -10.31 -122.94
CA LEU A 742 136.66 -10.63 -121.61
C LEU A 742 136.50 -9.38 -120.72
N CYS A 743 137.41 -8.40 -120.79
CA CYS A 743 137.23 -7.11 -120.11
C CYS A 743 135.98 -6.38 -120.63
N GLU A 744 135.77 -6.32 -121.95
CA GLU A 744 134.58 -5.70 -122.56
C GLU A 744 133.27 -6.40 -122.11
N ILE A 745 133.29 -7.71 -121.83
CA ILE A 745 132.16 -8.48 -121.26
C ILE A 745 132.02 -8.27 -119.73
N ILE A 746 133.13 -8.13 -119.01
CA ILE A 746 133.13 -7.84 -117.56
C ILE A 746 132.56 -6.44 -117.32
N ASP A 747 133.00 -5.44 -118.08
CA ASP A 747 132.49 -4.06 -117.96
C ASP A 747 130.98 -4.00 -118.26
N SER A 748 130.48 -4.76 -119.26
CA SER A 748 129.03 -4.80 -119.53
C SER A 748 128.24 -5.53 -118.44
N THR A 749 128.74 -6.65 -117.92
CA THR A 749 128.03 -7.41 -116.86
C THR A 749 128.13 -6.76 -115.49
N GLN A 750 129.19 -5.98 -115.22
CA GLN A 750 129.32 -5.18 -114.02
C GLN A 750 128.37 -3.97 -114.04
N ASN A 751 128.14 -3.34 -115.18
CA ASN A 751 127.09 -2.32 -115.34
C ASN A 751 125.68 -2.91 -115.17
N GLU A 752 125.38 -4.05 -115.81
CA GLU A 752 124.09 -4.75 -115.64
C GLU A 752 123.85 -5.19 -114.18
N SER A 753 124.92 -5.49 -113.44
CA SER A 753 124.87 -5.76 -112.00
C SER A 753 124.63 -4.51 -111.15
N PHE A 754 125.11 -3.33 -111.58
CA PHE A 754 124.85 -2.06 -110.90
C PHE A 754 123.42 -1.57 -111.10
N GLU A 755 122.87 -1.72 -112.30
CA GLU A 755 121.46 -1.40 -112.58
C GLU A 755 120.53 -2.26 -111.72
N LYS A 756 120.75 -3.59 -111.66
CA LYS A 756 119.96 -4.50 -110.82
C LYS A 756 120.16 -4.29 -109.31
N GLN A 757 121.32 -3.79 -108.89
CA GLN A 757 121.53 -3.38 -107.50
C GLN A 757 120.68 -2.15 -107.17
N SER A 758 120.64 -1.16 -108.07
CA SER A 758 119.77 0.03 -107.91
C SER A 758 118.29 -0.33 -107.88
N GLU A 759 117.82 -1.22 -108.77
CA GLU A 759 116.43 -1.71 -108.76
C GLU A 759 116.09 -2.44 -107.45
N LEU A 760 117.04 -3.18 -106.88
CA LEU A 760 116.85 -3.89 -105.61
C LEU A 760 116.81 -2.92 -104.42
N ASP A 761 117.67 -1.91 -104.40
CA ASP A 761 117.73 -0.90 -103.34
C ASP A 761 116.47 0.00 -103.35
N ASP A 762 115.96 0.38 -104.53
CA ASP A 762 114.65 1.05 -104.69
C ASP A 762 113.49 0.20 -104.13
N LEU A 763 113.49 -1.11 -104.42
CA LEU A 763 112.48 -2.05 -103.92
C LEU A 763 112.55 -2.22 -102.39
N ILE A 764 113.77 -2.21 -101.82
CA ILE A 764 114.00 -2.23 -100.38
C ILE A 764 113.48 -0.94 -99.73
N GLU A 765 113.76 0.24 -100.30
CA GLU A 765 113.23 1.51 -99.77
C GLU A 765 111.69 1.55 -99.86
N GLN A 766 111.08 0.96 -100.90
CA GLN A 766 109.63 0.82 -101.00
C GLN A 766 109.06 -0.10 -99.92
N GLN A 767 109.70 -1.23 -99.61
CA GLN A 767 109.29 -2.12 -98.51
C GLN A 767 109.45 -1.45 -97.13
N ILE A 768 110.52 -0.68 -96.91
CA ILE A 768 110.71 0.09 -95.67
C ILE A 768 109.57 1.08 -95.46
N LYS A 769 109.19 1.83 -96.51
CA LYS A 769 108.06 2.79 -96.46
C LYS A 769 106.72 2.11 -96.15
N GLN A 770 106.45 0.93 -96.71
CA GLN A 770 105.26 0.14 -96.37
C GLN A 770 105.30 -0.36 -94.91
N SER A 771 106.45 -0.85 -94.46
CA SER A 771 106.65 -1.29 -93.06
C SER A 771 106.39 -0.16 -92.07
N GLU A 772 106.92 1.04 -92.34
CA GLU A 772 106.65 2.25 -91.55
C GLU A 772 105.16 2.63 -91.52
N GLN A 773 104.44 2.46 -92.64
CA GLN A 773 103.00 2.76 -92.69
C GLN A 773 102.22 1.78 -91.81
N PHE A 774 102.45 0.47 -91.95
CA PHE A 774 101.79 -0.54 -91.12
C PHE A 774 102.14 -0.41 -89.64
N GLN A 775 103.35 0.01 -89.31
CA GLN A 775 103.75 0.34 -87.94
C GLN A 775 102.94 1.51 -87.37
N LYS A 776 102.76 2.60 -88.14
CA LYS A 776 101.94 3.77 -87.74
C LYS A 776 100.45 3.41 -87.60
N GLU A 777 99.91 2.61 -88.50
CA GLU A 777 98.52 2.09 -88.43
C GLU A 777 98.32 1.20 -87.20
N ARG A 778 99.27 0.32 -86.89
CA ARG A 778 99.26 -0.48 -85.67
C ARG A 778 99.29 0.40 -84.42
N GLU A 779 100.18 1.39 -84.36
CA GLU A 779 100.29 2.32 -83.23
C GLU A 779 99.04 3.22 -83.06
N GLN A 780 98.26 3.44 -84.13
CA GLN A 780 96.94 4.06 -84.03
C GLN A 780 95.90 3.10 -83.45
N ILE A 781 95.77 1.89 -84.00
CA ILE A 781 94.81 0.88 -83.52
C ILE A 781 95.08 0.51 -82.05
N GLU A 782 96.35 0.42 -81.64
CA GLU A 782 96.75 0.11 -80.27
C GLU A 782 96.36 1.23 -79.29
N ARG A 783 96.45 2.51 -79.72
CA ARG A 783 95.89 3.66 -78.98
C ARG A 783 94.37 3.63 -78.89
N GLU A 784 93.66 3.47 -80.01
CA GLU A 784 92.19 3.41 -80.05
C GLU A 784 91.63 2.26 -79.19
N ASN A 785 92.31 1.12 -79.17
CA ASN A 785 91.98 -0.02 -78.31
C ASN A 785 92.22 0.31 -76.83
N SER A 786 93.33 0.98 -76.49
CA SER A 786 93.61 1.43 -75.11
C SER A 786 92.56 2.45 -74.60
N GLU A 787 92.14 3.41 -75.43
CA GLU A 787 91.07 4.35 -75.09
C GLU A 787 89.74 3.62 -74.89
N SER A 788 89.42 2.67 -75.77
CA SER A 788 88.20 1.87 -75.68
C SER A 788 88.17 1.02 -74.40
N LYS A 789 89.32 0.48 -74.00
CA LYS A 789 89.50 -0.25 -72.74
C LYS A 789 89.31 0.65 -71.51
N ILE A 790 89.84 1.87 -71.52
CA ILE A 790 89.62 2.86 -70.45
C ILE A 790 88.15 3.23 -70.35
N LYS A 791 87.49 3.55 -71.48
CA LYS A 791 86.05 3.87 -71.55
C LYS A 791 85.18 2.71 -71.03
N TYR A 792 85.53 1.47 -71.37
CA TYR A 792 84.87 0.27 -70.82
C TYR A 792 85.08 0.13 -69.31
N GLN A 793 86.31 0.30 -68.81
CA GLN A 793 86.59 0.22 -67.37
C GLN A 793 85.85 1.32 -66.57
N GLN A 794 85.76 2.53 -67.12
CA GLN A 794 85.00 3.63 -66.53
C GLN A 794 83.50 3.30 -66.48
N LEU A 795 82.91 2.85 -67.60
CA LEU A 795 81.50 2.46 -67.66
C LEU A 795 81.15 1.29 -66.71
N VAL A 796 82.10 0.38 -66.47
CA VAL A 796 81.96 -0.69 -65.46
C VAL A 796 82.02 -0.14 -64.04
N SER A 797 82.82 0.91 -63.77
CA SER A 797 82.77 1.63 -62.48
C SER A 797 81.42 2.30 -62.29
N ASP A 798 81.00 3.14 -63.25
CA ASP A 798 79.75 3.89 -63.21
C ASP A 798 78.53 2.96 -63.02
N PHE A 799 78.55 1.77 -63.64
CA PHE A 799 77.52 0.74 -63.47
C PHE A 799 77.51 0.13 -62.07
N ASN A 800 78.69 -0.15 -61.49
CA ASN A 800 78.78 -0.67 -60.12
C ASN A 800 78.37 0.40 -59.09
N ASP A 801 78.79 1.65 -59.27
CA ASP A 801 78.38 2.78 -58.42
C ASP A 801 76.86 3.01 -58.49
N TYR A 802 76.25 2.91 -59.69
CA TYR A 802 74.80 2.96 -59.86
C TYR A 802 74.08 1.76 -59.21
N LYS A 803 74.64 0.55 -59.33
CA LYS A 803 74.11 -0.66 -58.71
C LYS A 803 74.15 -0.56 -57.18
N ASP A 804 75.27 -0.15 -56.61
CA ASP A 804 75.43 -0.08 -55.15
C ASP A 804 74.60 1.08 -54.55
N THR A 805 74.48 2.22 -55.25
CA THR A 805 73.57 3.30 -54.81
C THR A 805 72.09 2.90 -54.91
N THR A 806 71.66 2.18 -55.96
CA THR A 806 70.30 1.64 -56.03
C THR A 806 70.06 0.54 -55.00
N GLU A 807 71.03 -0.32 -54.70
CA GLU A 807 70.89 -1.33 -53.65
C GLU A 807 70.83 -0.69 -52.24
N ILE A 808 71.63 0.34 -51.96
CA ILE A 808 71.52 1.15 -50.73
C ILE A 808 70.15 1.82 -50.63
N MET A 809 69.62 2.36 -51.73
CA MET A 809 68.28 2.96 -51.76
C MET A 809 67.18 1.92 -51.50
N ILE A 810 67.29 0.72 -52.08
CA ILE A 810 66.38 -0.40 -51.83
C ILE A 810 66.47 -0.87 -50.37
N ARG A 811 67.67 -0.94 -49.78
CA ARG A 811 67.86 -1.29 -48.36
C ARG A 811 67.23 -0.24 -47.44
N ARG A 812 67.38 1.06 -47.73
CA ARG A 812 66.70 2.14 -46.98
C ARG A 812 65.19 2.05 -47.11
N LEU A 813 64.64 2.02 -48.33
CA LEU A 813 63.20 1.91 -48.55
C LEU A 813 62.59 0.68 -47.88
N LYS A 814 63.30 -0.46 -47.85
CA LYS A 814 62.90 -1.64 -47.07
C LYS A 814 62.93 -1.37 -45.57
N SER A 815 64.01 -0.81 -45.03
CA SER A 815 64.17 -0.46 -43.61
C SER A 815 63.09 0.52 -43.12
N ASP A 816 62.82 1.56 -43.91
CA ASP A 816 61.81 2.57 -43.61
C ASP A 816 60.40 1.96 -43.66
N SER A 817 60.16 1.07 -44.63
CA SER A 817 58.89 0.33 -44.75
C SER A 817 58.70 -0.67 -43.61
N THR A 818 59.74 -1.41 -43.19
CA THR A 818 59.66 -2.31 -42.03
C THR A 818 59.45 -1.54 -40.74
N SER A 819 60.12 -0.40 -40.55
CA SER A 819 59.91 0.45 -39.37
C SER A 819 58.50 1.04 -39.30
N GLN A 820 57.92 1.46 -40.44
CA GLN A 820 56.52 1.88 -40.50
C GLN A 820 55.53 0.73 -40.27
N ILE A 821 55.82 -0.47 -40.78
CA ILE A 821 55.00 -1.67 -40.50
C ILE A 821 55.07 -2.03 -39.02
N GLU A 822 56.25 -2.00 -38.40
CA GLU A 822 56.44 -2.23 -36.96
C GLU A 822 55.70 -1.18 -36.12
N GLU A 823 55.80 0.11 -36.46
CA GLU A 823 55.07 1.19 -35.77
C GLU A 823 53.55 1.03 -35.88
N ILE A 824 53.04 0.66 -37.07
CA ILE A 824 51.61 0.41 -37.29
C ILE A 824 51.15 -0.86 -36.56
N THR A 825 51.93 -1.94 -36.60
CA THR A 825 51.63 -3.19 -35.89
C THR A 825 51.66 -2.98 -34.37
N GLN A 826 52.60 -2.20 -33.85
CA GLN A 826 52.67 -1.87 -32.42
C GLN A 826 51.47 -1.01 -31.97
N LYS A 827 51.06 -0.02 -32.78
CA LYS A 827 49.85 0.78 -32.51
C LYS A 827 48.58 -0.08 -32.53
N LEU A 828 48.43 -0.93 -33.56
CA LEU A 828 47.31 -1.87 -33.64
C LEU A 828 47.33 -2.88 -32.48
N GLN A 829 48.50 -3.32 -32.01
CA GLN A 829 48.60 -4.18 -30.84
C GLN A 829 48.14 -3.44 -29.57
N THR A 830 48.63 -2.22 -29.31
CA THR A 830 48.19 -1.44 -28.15
C THR A 830 46.69 -1.10 -28.21
N GLU A 831 46.15 -0.78 -29.38
CA GLU A 831 44.71 -0.52 -29.55
C GLU A 831 43.87 -1.79 -29.32
N ASN A 832 44.34 -2.97 -29.76
CA ASN A 832 43.70 -4.25 -29.43
C ASN A 832 43.80 -4.59 -27.94
N GLU A 833 44.92 -4.28 -27.27
CA GLU A 833 45.08 -4.50 -25.83
C GLU A 833 44.17 -3.57 -25.01
N GLU A 834 44.05 -2.29 -25.39
CA GLU A 834 43.09 -1.35 -24.78
C GLU A 834 41.63 -1.76 -25.01
N LEU A 835 41.28 -2.19 -26.23
CA LEU A 835 39.93 -2.71 -26.54
C LEU A 835 39.63 -4.02 -25.78
N LEU A 836 40.62 -4.90 -25.59
CA LEU A 836 40.47 -6.12 -24.80
C LEU A 836 40.23 -5.78 -23.31
N ILE A 837 40.94 -4.78 -22.78
CA ILE A 837 40.74 -4.29 -21.41
C ILE A 837 39.35 -3.67 -21.24
N ASP A 838 38.87 -2.82 -22.16
CA ASP A 838 37.51 -2.28 -22.04
C ASP A 838 36.45 -3.37 -22.22
N LEU A 839 36.61 -4.30 -23.16
CA LEU A 839 35.73 -5.47 -23.28
C LEU A 839 35.68 -6.29 -21.98
N GLN A 840 36.81 -6.47 -21.30
CA GLN A 840 36.88 -7.18 -20.02
C GLN A 840 36.19 -6.38 -18.89
N LEU A 841 36.39 -5.06 -18.81
CA LEU A 841 35.70 -4.17 -17.87
C LEU A 841 34.18 -4.13 -18.13
N LYS A 842 33.74 -4.09 -19.39
CA LYS A 842 32.32 -4.20 -19.77
C LYS A 842 31.75 -5.57 -19.39
N ASN A 843 32.49 -6.66 -19.62
CA ASN A 843 32.09 -8.01 -19.24
C ASN A 843 31.94 -8.16 -17.71
N ASP A 844 32.88 -7.63 -16.92
CA ASP A 844 32.79 -7.65 -15.45
C ASP A 844 31.66 -6.76 -14.92
N SER A 845 31.39 -5.63 -15.58
CA SER A 845 30.19 -4.82 -15.32
C SER A 845 28.91 -5.63 -15.60
N ILE A 846 28.81 -6.30 -16.75
CA ILE A 846 27.69 -7.19 -17.11
C ILE A 846 27.53 -8.33 -16.10
N ASN A 847 28.63 -8.93 -15.63
CA ASN A 847 28.61 -9.96 -14.59
C ASN A 847 28.09 -9.44 -13.26
N SER A 848 28.51 -8.23 -12.84
CA SER A 848 28.03 -7.59 -11.62
C SER A 848 26.53 -7.27 -11.68
N LEU A 849 26.06 -6.72 -12.81
CA LEU A 849 24.65 -6.43 -13.08
C LEU A 849 23.82 -7.72 -13.15
N SER A 850 24.36 -8.79 -13.75
CA SER A 850 23.70 -10.11 -13.79
C SER A 850 23.56 -10.73 -12.39
N GLN A 851 24.56 -10.59 -11.52
CA GLN A 851 24.42 -10.96 -10.10
C GLN A 851 23.39 -10.09 -9.37
N GLN A 852 23.32 -8.78 -9.66
CA GLN A 852 22.36 -7.88 -9.03
C GLN A 852 20.93 -8.18 -9.49
N ILE A 853 20.71 -8.44 -10.78
CA ILE A 853 19.46 -8.94 -11.35
C ILE A 853 19.05 -10.24 -10.65
N LYS A 854 19.96 -11.21 -10.49
CA LYS A 854 19.67 -12.46 -9.77
C LYS A 854 19.26 -12.23 -8.31
N LYS A 855 19.98 -11.39 -7.56
CA LYS A 855 19.63 -11.01 -6.17
C LYS A 855 18.26 -10.31 -6.09
N ASN A 856 17.95 -9.47 -7.07
CA ASN A 856 16.64 -8.80 -7.18
C ASN A 856 15.53 -9.80 -7.54
N GLN A 857 15.78 -10.77 -8.42
CA GLN A 857 14.86 -11.86 -8.78
C GLN A 857 14.52 -12.73 -7.56
N GLU A 858 15.53 -13.17 -6.80
CA GLU A 858 15.36 -13.94 -5.57
C GLU A 858 14.59 -13.15 -4.49
N SER A 859 14.79 -11.83 -4.44
CA SER A 859 14.06 -10.94 -3.53
C SER A 859 12.61 -10.74 -3.97
N LEU A 860 12.37 -10.54 -5.27
CA LEU A 860 11.04 -10.45 -5.87
C LEU A 860 10.22 -11.72 -5.60
N ASP A 861 10.84 -12.91 -5.70
CA ASP A 861 10.15 -14.18 -5.44
C ASP A 861 9.91 -14.44 -3.93
N LYS A 862 10.75 -13.90 -3.04
CA LYS A 862 10.43 -13.81 -1.60
C LYS A 862 9.20 -12.93 -1.38
N TRP A 863 9.16 -11.72 -1.95
CA TRP A 863 8.01 -10.81 -1.85
C TRP A 863 6.73 -11.42 -2.43
N LYS A 864 6.77 -12.10 -3.58
CA LYS A 864 5.62 -12.85 -4.14
C LYS A 864 5.11 -13.94 -3.19
N LYS A 865 6.01 -14.66 -2.51
CA LYS A 865 5.63 -15.69 -1.51
C LYS A 865 4.99 -15.06 -0.28
N THR A 866 5.56 -13.97 0.25
CA THR A 866 4.96 -13.20 1.35
C THR A 866 3.59 -12.64 0.97
N ALA A 867 3.43 -12.06 -0.22
CA ALA A 867 2.15 -11.55 -0.71
C ALA A 867 1.10 -12.67 -0.87
N LYS A 868 1.48 -13.84 -1.40
CA LYS A 868 0.61 -15.03 -1.47
C LYS A 868 0.21 -15.56 -0.08
N MET A 869 1.08 -15.44 0.93
CA MET A 869 0.76 -15.81 2.32
C MET A 869 -0.18 -14.79 2.96
N LEU A 870 0.13 -13.50 2.86
CA LEU A 870 -0.69 -12.41 3.40
C LEU A 870 -2.08 -12.37 2.76
N LYS A 871 -2.19 -12.58 1.44
CA LYS A 871 -3.49 -12.69 0.76
C LYS A 871 -4.34 -13.83 1.34
N LYS A 872 -3.78 -15.03 1.52
CA LYS A 872 -4.50 -16.15 2.15
C LYS A 872 -4.90 -15.87 3.60
N ASN A 873 -4.05 -15.19 4.37
CA ASN A 873 -4.37 -14.83 5.74
C ASN A 873 -5.49 -13.78 5.79
N CYS A 874 -5.46 -12.81 4.87
CA CYS A 874 -6.54 -11.84 4.66
C CYS A 874 -7.84 -12.55 4.23
N GLU A 875 -7.82 -13.48 3.28
CA GLU A 875 -8.97 -14.31 2.90
C GLU A 875 -9.53 -15.14 4.08
N LEU A 876 -8.67 -15.60 4.99
CA LEU A 876 -9.08 -16.38 6.17
C LEU A 876 -9.60 -15.48 7.31
N GLN A 877 -9.11 -14.24 7.43
CA GLN A 877 -9.68 -13.22 8.32
C GLN A 877 -10.98 -12.61 7.77
N GLN A 878 -11.08 -12.44 6.45
CA GLN A 878 -12.29 -12.07 5.72
C GLN A 878 -13.38 -13.09 6.03
N ARG A 879 -13.11 -14.39 5.83
CA ARG A 879 -13.98 -15.49 6.29
C ARG A 879 -14.33 -15.41 7.76
N LYS A 880 -13.42 -14.99 8.65
CA LYS A 880 -13.73 -14.87 10.09
C LYS A 880 -14.59 -13.65 10.45
N MET A 881 -14.52 -12.56 9.70
CA MET A 881 -15.49 -11.46 9.82
C MET A 881 -16.84 -11.87 9.21
N GLU A 882 -16.78 -12.51 8.05
CA GLU A 882 -17.80 -13.35 7.42
C GLU A 882 -18.11 -14.66 8.21
N GLU A 883 -17.83 -14.68 9.52
CA GLU A 883 -18.24 -15.68 10.52
C GLU A 883 -18.59 -15.03 11.89
N MET A 884 -18.16 -13.79 12.17
CA MET A 884 -18.38 -13.13 13.47
C MET A 884 -19.45 -12.04 13.43
N SER A 885 -19.74 -11.48 12.25
CA SER A 885 -21.13 -11.08 11.96
C SER A 885 -22.09 -12.28 12.10
N SER A 886 -21.57 -13.51 12.32
CA SER A 886 -22.30 -14.76 12.50
C SER A 886 -22.17 -15.45 13.84
N SER A 887 -21.88 -14.66 14.87
CA SER A 887 -22.33 -15.00 16.22
C SER A 887 -22.94 -13.80 16.93
N PHE A 888 -22.42 -12.60 16.66
CA PHE A 888 -23.01 -11.32 17.09
C PHE A 888 -24.50 -11.21 16.71
N SER A 889 -24.82 -11.83 15.58
CA SER A 889 -25.95 -11.39 14.78
C SER A 889 -26.96 -12.49 14.49
N GLU A 890 -27.06 -13.53 15.33
CA GLU A 890 -28.38 -14.13 15.66
C GLU A 890 -28.71 -13.81 17.12
N SER A 891 -27.67 -13.72 17.96
CA SER A 891 -27.72 -13.18 19.31
C SER A 891 -28.48 -11.87 19.38
N GLN A 892 -28.34 -10.99 18.38
CA GLN A 892 -29.05 -9.72 18.39
C GLN A 892 -30.56 -9.91 18.07
N GLN A 893 -31.06 -10.59 17.02
CA GLN A 893 -32.48 -10.82 16.68
C GLN A 893 -33.18 -11.62 17.79
N LEU A 894 -32.45 -12.46 18.52
CA LEU A 894 -32.94 -13.13 19.72
C LEU A 894 -33.00 -12.20 20.95
N ALA A 895 -32.00 -11.35 21.18
CA ALA A 895 -32.05 -10.28 22.20
C ALA A 895 -33.10 -9.21 21.87
N ASN A 896 -33.37 -9.03 20.57
CA ASN A 896 -34.51 -8.36 19.98
C ASN A 896 -35.76 -9.10 20.48
N GLU A 897 -36.13 -10.25 19.89
CA GLU A 897 -37.38 -10.98 20.18
C GLU A 897 -37.70 -11.13 21.66
N LYS A 898 -36.69 -11.31 22.51
CA LYS A 898 -36.83 -11.28 23.97
C LYS A 898 -37.35 -9.93 24.48
N SER A 899 -36.77 -8.80 24.05
CA SER A 899 -37.17 -7.45 24.43
C SER A 899 -38.55 -6.99 23.91
N THR A 900 -39.11 -7.50 22.79
CA THR A 900 -40.56 -7.28 22.53
C THR A 900 -41.40 -8.14 23.44
N LYS A 901 -41.10 -9.43 23.59
CA LYS A 901 -41.85 -10.32 24.48
C LYS A 901 -41.86 -9.79 25.92
N GLU A 902 -40.77 -9.17 26.37
CA GLU A 902 -40.68 -8.44 27.65
C GLU A 902 -41.45 -7.11 27.63
N LYS A 903 -41.36 -6.29 26.57
CA LYS A 903 -42.16 -5.06 26.41
C LYS A 903 -43.67 -5.34 26.43
N ASP A 904 -44.13 -6.32 25.66
CA ASP A 904 -45.54 -6.71 25.53
C ASP A 904 -46.06 -7.35 26.83
N ALA A 905 -45.22 -8.13 27.53
CA ALA A 905 -45.55 -8.65 28.85
C ALA A 905 -45.66 -7.53 29.90
N LEU A 906 -44.72 -6.59 29.93
CA LEU A 906 -44.77 -5.42 30.83
C LEU A 906 -45.96 -4.51 30.50
N GLN A 907 -46.23 -4.26 29.23
CA GLN A 907 -47.40 -3.49 28.78
C GLN A 907 -48.70 -4.20 29.19
N SER A 908 -48.78 -5.52 29.06
CA SER A 908 -49.93 -6.32 29.52
C SER A 908 -50.11 -6.28 31.03
N GLN A 909 -49.01 -6.37 31.80
CA GLN A 909 -49.04 -6.24 33.26
C GLN A 909 -49.46 -4.83 33.71
N LEU A 910 -48.97 -3.78 33.05
CA LEU A 910 -49.38 -2.40 33.30
C LEU A 910 -50.87 -2.19 32.96
N GLN A 911 -51.33 -2.70 31.81
CA GLN A 911 -52.74 -2.65 31.40
C GLN A 911 -53.64 -3.34 32.45
N ALA A 912 -53.28 -4.55 32.89
CA ALA A 912 -54.02 -5.29 33.92
C ALA A 912 -54.01 -4.57 35.28
N THR A 913 -52.88 -3.97 35.65
CA THR A 913 -52.73 -3.19 36.89
C THR A 913 -53.58 -1.91 36.85
N ILE A 914 -53.61 -1.21 35.72
CA ILE A 914 -54.47 -0.04 35.49
C ILE A 914 -55.94 -0.44 35.60
N GLU A 915 -56.34 -1.58 35.03
CA GLU A 915 -57.74 -2.06 35.11
C GLU A 915 -58.13 -2.46 36.53
N GLN A 916 -57.21 -3.10 37.28
CA GLN A 916 -57.40 -3.35 38.72
C GLN A 916 -57.59 -2.05 39.51
N TYR A 917 -56.80 -1.00 39.23
CA TYR A 917 -56.97 0.30 39.88
C TYR A 917 -58.26 1.02 39.47
N LYS A 918 -58.69 0.94 38.21
CA LYS A 918 -60.01 1.45 37.78
C LYS A 918 -61.13 0.74 38.53
N ASN A 919 -61.12 -0.59 38.56
CA ASN A 919 -62.13 -1.40 39.25
C ASN A 919 -62.14 -1.12 40.76
N LYS A 920 -60.97 -1.02 41.40
CA LYS A 920 -60.87 -0.63 42.81
C LYS A 920 -61.41 0.79 43.06
N ASN A 921 -61.13 1.74 42.19
CA ASN A 921 -61.68 3.10 42.29
C ASN A 921 -63.19 3.15 42.04
N ALA A 922 -63.74 2.31 41.15
CA ALA A 922 -65.18 2.17 40.94
C ALA A 922 -65.87 1.58 42.19
N SER A 923 -65.33 0.51 42.76
CA SER A 923 -65.84 -0.07 44.01
C SER A 923 -65.71 0.88 45.21
N LEU A 924 -64.63 1.67 45.29
CA LEU A 924 -64.46 2.69 46.33
C LEU A 924 -65.45 3.85 46.17
N ARG A 925 -65.80 4.25 44.94
CA ARG A 925 -66.89 5.21 44.68
C ARG A 925 -68.23 4.63 45.12
N GLN A 926 -68.60 3.43 44.66
CA GLN A 926 -69.85 2.77 45.10
C GLN A 926 -69.94 2.59 46.62
N LEU A 927 -68.81 2.37 47.31
CA LEU A 927 -68.76 2.28 48.77
C LEU A 927 -68.91 3.66 49.43
N LEU A 928 -68.30 4.72 48.87
CA LEU A 928 -68.49 6.09 49.31
C LEU A 928 -69.93 6.58 49.09
N ASP A 929 -70.53 6.25 47.95
CA ASP A 929 -71.91 6.57 47.61
C ASP A 929 -72.87 5.91 48.63
N LYS A 930 -72.71 4.60 48.89
CA LYS A 930 -73.47 3.87 49.92
C LYS A 930 -73.23 4.37 51.34
N ALA A 931 -72.01 4.76 51.67
CA ALA A 931 -71.69 5.34 52.98
C ALA A 931 -72.33 6.73 53.15
N THR A 932 -72.41 7.51 52.06
CA THR A 932 -73.10 8.81 52.04
C THR A 932 -74.61 8.62 52.15
N GLU A 933 -75.18 7.66 51.41
CA GLU A 933 -76.60 7.29 51.48
C GLU A 933 -76.99 6.86 52.91
N ALA A 934 -76.26 5.90 53.49
CA ALA A 934 -76.47 5.45 54.86
C ALA A 934 -76.27 6.55 55.91
N LEU A 935 -75.32 7.48 55.69
CA LEU A 935 -75.16 8.66 56.55
C LEU A 935 -76.36 9.61 56.44
N THR A 936 -76.88 9.86 55.23
CA THR A 936 -78.09 10.69 55.07
C THR A 936 -79.34 10.03 55.64
N GLU A 937 -79.47 8.70 55.55
CA GLU A 937 -80.57 7.96 56.19
C GLU A 937 -80.47 8.02 57.72
N SER A 938 -79.25 7.89 58.27
CA SER A 938 -78.95 8.07 59.69
C SER A 938 -79.28 9.49 60.17
N ASP A 939 -78.88 10.53 59.42
CA ASP A 939 -79.19 11.93 59.73
C ASP A 939 -80.69 12.23 59.65
N MET A 940 -81.43 11.63 58.72
CA MET A 940 -82.89 11.73 58.69
C MET A 940 -83.52 11.08 59.92
N LYS A 941 -83.13 9.84 60.26
CA LYS A 941 -83.60 9.16 61.48
C LYS A 941 -83.24 9.93 62.75
N ASN A 942 -82.05 10.53 62.83
CA ASN A 942 -81.65 11.38 63.96
C ASN A 942 -82.51 12.64 64.07
N ARG A 943 -82.91 13.27 62.95
CA ARG A 943 -83.85 14.40 62.93
C ARG A 943 -85.26 13.97 63.36
N GLU A 944 -85.75 12.83 62.87
CA GLU A 944 -87.04 12.24 63.24
C GLU A 944 -87.10 11.92 64.74
N ILE A 945 -86.08 11.21 65.27
CA ILE A 945 -85.96 10.89 66.70
C ILE A 945 -85.86 12.17 67.54
N THR A 946 -85.10 13.18 67.09
CA THR A 946 -85.02 14.48 67.78
C THR A 946 -86.37 15.20 67.79
N SER A 947 -87.11 15.17 66.68
CA SER A 947 -88.45 15.74 66.58
C SER A 947 -89.44 15.03 67.52
N ALA A 948 -89.48 13.70 67.48
CA ALA A 948 -90.32 12.87 68.35
C ALA A 948 -89.97 13.05 69.84
N ASN A 949 -88.70 13.15 70.19
CA ASN A 949 -88.25 13.41 71.56
C ASN A 949 -88.64 14.83 72.02
N ASN A 950 -88.57 15.83 71.15
CA ASN A 950 -89.07 17.18 71.43
C ASN A 950 -90.60 17.20 71.62
N GLN A 951 -91.35 16.43 70.83
CA GLN A 951 -92.80 16.25 71.01
C GLN A 951 -93.10 15.57 72.35
N LEU A 952 -92.51 14.40 72.65
CA LEU A 952 -92.70 13.67 73.90
C LEU A 952 -92.29 14.50 75.13
N ASN A 953 -91.24 15.33 75.04
CA ASN A 953 -90.84 16.26 76.10
C ASN A 953 -91.86 17.41 76.28
N SER A 954 -92.53 17.83 75.21
CA SER A 954 -93.60 18.83 75.25
C SER A 954 -94.89 18.25 75.85
N GLU A 955 -95.27 17.03 75.45
CA GLU A 955 -96.37 16.26 76.05
C GLU A 955 -96.11 15.97 77.54
N LYS A 956 -94.89 15.56 77.90
CA LYS A 956 -94.45 15.39 79.29
C LYS A 956 -94.58 16.68 80.10
N LYS A 957 -94.17 17.83 79.56
CA LYS A 957 -94.36 19.14 80.22
C LYS A 957 -95.84 19.47 80.40
N HIS A 958 -96.67 19.19 79.40
CA HIS A 958 -98.12 19.42 79.48
C HIS A 958 -98.78 18.53 80.54
N LEU A 959 -98.48 17.23 80.56
CA LEU A 959 -98.98 16.28 81.55
C LEU A 959 -98.48 16.60 82.97
N LEU A 960 -97.23 17.03 83.14
CA LEU A 960 -96.75 17.51 84.44
C LEU A 960 -97.49 18.77 84.91
N GLY A 961 -97.83 19.68 84.00
CA GLY A 961 -98.69 20.83 84.29
C GLY A 961 -100.11 20.44 84.71
N GLN A 962 -100.72 19.47 84.01
CA GLN A 962 -102.03 18.91 84.39
C GLN A 962 -101.99 18.24 85.77
N ILE A 963 -100.95 17.43 86.04
CA ILE A 963 -100.76 16.76 87.33
C ILE A 963 -100.62 17.79 88.46
N GLU A 964 -99.87 18.88 88.26
CA GLU A 964 -99.70 19.91 89.28
C GLU A 964 -100.98 20.71 89.53
N ALA A 965 -101.74 21.03 88.47
CA ALA A 965 -103.07 21.63 88.60
C ALA A 965 -104.04 20.72 89.37
N LEU A 966 -104.06 19.41 89.07
CA LEU A 966 -104.88 18.44 89.79
C LEU A 966 -104.46 18.28 91.27
N LYS A 967 -103.15 18.33 91.60
CA LYS A 967 -102.70 18.38 93.01
C LYS A 967 -103.23 19.61 93.73
N GLN A 968 -103.12 20.79 93.11
CA GLN A 968 -103.60 22.04 93.70
C GLN A 968 -105.11 21.99 93.94
N GLU A 969 -105.87 21.42 93.00
CA GLU A 969 -107.31 21.21 93.15
C GLU A 969 -107.64 20.21 94.28
N ILE A 970 -106.95 19.07 94.36
CA ILE A 970 -107.12 18.09 95.46
C ILE A 970 -106.77 18.73 96.83
N VAL A 971 -105.76 19.59 96.91
CA VAL A 971 -105.43 20.34 98.13
C VAL A 971 -106.54 21.34 98.47
N ARG A 972 -107.11 22.04 97.48
CA ARG A 972 -108.23 22.97 97.64
C ARG A 972 -109.50 22.25 98.10
N GLU A 973 -109.83 21.10 97.51
CA GLU A 973 -110.92 20.24 97.94
C GLU A 973 -110.72 19.70 99.35
N LYS A 974 -109.51 19.25 99.70
CA LYS A 974 -109.17 18.79 101.05
C LYS A 974 -109.37 19.90 102.09
N GLN A 975 -108.89 21.11 101.84
CA GLN A 975 -109.10 22.27 102.73
C GLN A 975 -110.58 22.65 102.85
N LEU A 976 -111.34 22.57 101.76
CA LEU A 976 -112.78 22.85 101.74
C LEU A 976 -113.59 21.76 102.47
N ALA A 977 -113.16 20.50 102.36
CA ALA A 977 -113.74 19.37 103.10
C ALA A 977 -113.41 19.44 104.60
N GLU A 978 -112.17 19.74 104.99
CA GLU A 978 -111.79 19.99 106.39
C GLU A 978 -112.55 21.18 107.00
N THR A 979 -112.76 22.24 106.22
CA THR A 979 -113.55 23.40 106.66
C THR A 979 -115.02 23.03 106.85
N LYS A 980 -115.62 22.26 105.94
CA LYS A 980 -116.98 21.70 106.10
C LYS A 980 -117.08 20.80 107.32
N LEU A 981 -116.11 19.91 107.54
CA LEU A 981 -116.11 18.97 108.67
C LEU A 981 -116.01 19.72 110.00
N LYS A 982 -115.14 20.73 110.11
CA LYS A 982 -115.07 21.62 111.29
C LYS A 982 -116.36 22.39 111.52
N ALA A 983 -117.02 22.88 110.47
CA ALA A 983 -118.32 23.57 110.59
C ALA A 983 -119.45 22.62 111.04
N ILE A 984 -119.46 21.37 110.55
CA ILE A 984 -120.39 20.32 111.00
C ILE A 984 -120.11 19.97 112.46
N GLN A 985 -118.84 19.79 112.85
CA GLN A 985 -118.44 19.52 114.23
C GLN A 985 -118.92 20.64 115.17
N LEU A 986 -118.60 21.90 114.87
CA LEU A 986 -119.08 23.05 115.64
C LEU A 986 -120.61 23.10 115.75
N SER A 987 -121.34 22.73 114.69
CA SER A 987 -122.80 22.66 114.71
C SER A 987 -123.32 21.53 115.62
N VAL A 988 -122.67 20.36 115.63
CA VAL A 988 -122.99 19.23 116.51
C VAL A 988 -122.64 19.54 117.97
N ASP A 989 -121.51 20.20 118.22
CA ASP A 989 -121.08 20.62 119.54
C ASP A 989 -122.07 21.64 120.13
N VAL A 990 -122.48 22.65 119.36
CA VAL A 990 -123.52 23.63 119.76
C VAL A 990 -124.88 22.95 119.98
N GLN A 991 -125.30 22.02 119.12
CA GLN A 991 -126.54 21.26 119.34
C GLN A 991 -126.48 20.38 120.60
N SER A 992 -125.30 19.88 120.95
CA SER A 992 -125.10 19.05 122.15
C SER A 992 -125.08 19.91 123.41
N GLN A 993 -124.41 21.06 123.38
CA GLN A 993 -124.44 22.06 124.45
C GLN A 993 -125.87 22.53 124.75
N ASN A 994 -126.64 22.89 123.71
CA ASN A 994 -128.04 23.30 123.86
C ASN A 994 -128.92 22.21 124.49
N LYS A 995 -128.64 20.92 124.23
CA LYS A 995 -129.35 19.78 124.87
C LYS A 995 -128.96 19.62 126.34
N ILE A 996 -127.67 19.80 126.68
CA ILE A 996 -127.18 19.75 128.06
C ILE A 996 -127.83 20.88 128.88
N GLU A 997 -127.86 22.10 128.35
CA GLU A 997 -128.50 23.25 129.01
C GLU A 997 -130.02 23.05 129.19
N PHE A 998 -130.70 22.44 128.20
CA PHE A 998 -132.13 22.10 128.30
C PHE A 998 -132.41 21.06 129.40
N GLU A 999 -131.65 19.96 129.46
CA GLU A 999 -131.84 18.94 130.50
C GLU A 999 -131.42 19.42 131.90
N LEU A 1000 -130.42 20.30 132.01
CA LEU A 1000 -130.09 20.98 133.27
C LEU A 1000 -131.25 21.88 133.76
N ALA A 1001 -131.82 22.70 132.87
CA ALA A 1001 -132.95 23.55 133.20
C ALA A 1001 -134.21 22.75 133.59
N LYS A 1002 -134.42 21.58 132.97
CA LYS A 1002 -135.48 20.64 133.31
C LYS A 1002 -135.24 19.98 134.68
N PHE A 1003 -134.02 19.51 134.95
CA PHE A 1003 -133.64 18.93 136.25
C PHE A 1003 -133.84 19.91 137.40
N ASP A 1004 -133.41 21.17 137.26
CA ASP A 1004 -133.62 22.21 138.28
C ASP A 1004 -135.11 22.51 138.52
N ASN A 1005 -135.95 22.38 137.48
CA ASN A 1005 -137.39 22.57 137.61
C ASN A 1005 -138.06 21.36 138.32
N GLU A 1006 -137.66 20.14 138.00
CA GLU A 1006 -138.08 18.91 138.70
C GLU A 1006 -137.64 18.93 140.17
N LYS A 1007 -136.40 19.38 140.45
CA LYS A 1007 -135.89 19.58 141.82
C LYS A 1007 -136.75 20.55 142.63
N ARG A 1008 -137.14 21.69 142.05
CA ARG A 1008 -138.05 22.67 142.67
C ARG A 1008 -139.46 22.11 142.89
N GLN A 1009 -139.97 21.30 141.96
CA GLN A 1009 -141.28 20.66 142.09
C GLN A 1009 -141.30 19.70 143.29
N ILE A 1010 -140.30 18.83 143.41
CA ILE A 1010 -140.14 17.91 144.56
C ILE A 1010 -140.09 18.69 145.88
N TYR A 1011 -139.37 19.81 145.93
CA TYR A 1011 -139.26 20.64 147.13
C TYR A 1011 -140.62 21.25 147.53
N SER A 1012 -141.37 21.76 146.54
CA SER A 1012 -142.74 22.24 146.71
C SER A 1012 -143.69 21.15 147.23
N ASP A 1013 -143.60 19.94 146.69
CA ASP A 1013 -144.52 18.85 147.05
C ASP A 1013 -144.28 18.33 148.47
N VAL A 1014 -143.02 18.22 148.92
CA VAL A 1014 -142.70 17.87 150.32
C VAL A 1014 -143.10 18.99 151.29
N ALA A 1015 -142.93 20.26 150.92
CA ALA A 1015 -143.37 21.40 151.71
C ALA A 1015 -144.90 21.46 151.86
N ASN A 1016 -145.65 21.12 150.81
CA ASN A 1016 -147.10 20.99 150.88
C ASN A 1016 -147.55 19.81 151.76
N ALA A 1017 -146.86 18.66 151.67
CA ALA A 1017 -147.17 17.49 152.50
C ALA A 1017 -146.98 17.75 154.01
N PHE A 1018 -145.92 18.46 154.39
CA PHE A 1018 -145.60 18.77 155.80
C PHE A 1018 -145.90 20.22 156.21
N LYS A 1019 -146.89 20.85 155.58
CA LYS A 1019 -147.25 22.27 155.73
C LYS A 1019 -147.49 22.77 157.17
N ILE A 1020 -147.82 21.88 158.11
CA ILE A 1020 -147.96 22.21 159.54
C ILE A 1020 -146.59 22.57 160.18
N TYR A 1021 -145.50 22.04 159.65
CA TYR A 1021 -144.12 22.18 160.15
C TYR A 1021 -143.25 23.09 159.26
N CYS A 1022 -143.85 23.68 158.22
CA CYS A 1022 -143.18 24.54 157.24
C CYS A 1022 -143.68 25.98 157.37
N ASP A 1023 -142.79 26.94 157.64
CA ASP A 1023 -143.14 28.37 157.51
C ASP A 1023 -143.19 28.73 156.01
N VAL A 1024 -144.42 28.95 155.52
CA VAL A 1024 -144.76 29.33 154.15
C VAL A 1024 -144.10 30.66 153.71
N ARG A 1025 -143.49 31.42 154.64
CA ARG A 1025 -142.71 32.63 154.33
C ARG A 1025 -141.24 32.37 154.02
N SER A 1026 -140.73 31.16 154.26
CA SER A 1026 -139.36 30.78 153.90
C SER A 1026 -139.25 30.43 152.41
N GLN A 1027 -138.09 30.71 151.79
CA GLN A 1027 -137.84 30.30 150.41
C GLN A 1027 -137.49 28.82 150.35
N LEU A 1028 -138.07 28.11 149.37
CA LEU A 1028 -137.92 26.67 149.20
C LEU A 1028 -136.60 26.28 148.52
N ASP A 1029 -135.52 26.38 149.28
CA ASP A 1029 -134.21 25.83 148.94
C ASP A 1029 -133.91 24.49 149.65
N GLU A 1030 -132.76 23.91 149.31
CA GLU A 1030 -132.30 22.61 149.83
C GLU A 1030 -132.05 22.62 151.36
N VAL A 1031 -131.78 23.80 151.94
CA VAL A 1031 -131.57 23.98 153.39
C VAL A 1031 -132.91 24.05 154.11
N SER A 1032 -133.88 24.78 153.56
CA SER A 1032 -135.24 24.90 154.08
C SER A 1032 -135.96 23.53 154.10
N LEU A 1033 -135.79 22.72 153.05
CA LEU A 1033 -136.34 21.38 152.97
C LEU A 1033 -135.73 20.46 154.03
N LYS A 1034 -134.42 20.56 154.25
CA LYS A 1034 -133.76 19.79 155.31
C LYS A 1034 -134.29 20.19 156.69
N ASN A 1035 -134.36 21.49 156.98
CA ASN A 1035 -134.91 22.00 158.24
C ASN A 1035 -136.37 21.56 158.47
N LEU A 1036 -137.18 21.51 157.40
CA LEU A 1036 -138.54 20.98 157.45
C LEU A 1036 -138.56 19.49 157.85
N LEU A 1037 -137.73 18.66 157.20
CA LEU A 1037 -137.64 17.23 157.51
C LEU A 1037 -137.11 16.98 158.94
N ASP A 1038 -136.15 17.78 159.41
CA ASP A 1038 -135.64 17.72 160.78
C ASP A 1038 -136.72 18.13 161.81
N ASN A 1039 -137.57 19.13 161.50
CA ASN A 1039 -138.74 19.50 162.32
C ASN A 1039 -139.80 18.37 162.38
N VAL A 1040 -140.15 17.79 161.22
CA VAL A 1040 -141.11 16.67 161.12
C VAL A 1040 -140.60 15.46 161.90
N SER A 1041 -139.32 15.12 161.77
CA SER A 1041 -138.65 14.06 162.52
C SER A 1041 -138.71 14.32 164.03
N SER A 1042 -138.47 15.55 164.46
CA SER A 1042 -138.53 15.94 165.86
C SER A 1042 -139.94 15.74 166.46
N GLU A 1043 -140.99 16.13 165.74
CA GLU A 1043 -142.37 15.98 166.20
C GLU A 1043 -142.84 14.51 166.18
N LEU A 1044 -142.44 13.72 165.18
CA LEU A 1044 -142.72 12.28 165.13
C LEU A 1044 -142.11 11.57 166.36
N ASN A 1045 -140.89 11.95 166.74
CA ASN A 1045 -140.24 11.47 167.96
C ASN A 1045 -140.96 11.95 169.24
N ARG A 1046 -141.48 13.19 169.27
CA ARG A 1046 -142.30 13.69 170.38
C ARG A 1046 -143.55 12.84 170.58
N LEU A 1047 -144.29 12.56 169.51
CA LEU A 1047 -145.51 11.74 169.53
C LEU A 1047 -145.21 10.29 169.95
N SER A 1048 -144.19 9.65 169.38
CA SER A 1048 -143.75 8.30 169.77
C SER A 1048 -143.36 8.21 171.26
N ASN A 1049 -142.80 9.28 171.83
CA ASN A 1049 -142.49 9.31 173.26
C ASN A 1049 -143.73 9.53 174.13
N GLN A 1050 -144.72 10.31 173.70
CA GLN A 1050 -146.02 10.40 174.39
C GLN A 1050 -146.77 9.05 174.41
N GLU A 1051 -146.72 8.29 173.31
CA GLU A 1051 -147.27 6.94 173.24
C GLU A 1051 -146.62 5.98 174.26
N LYS A 1052 -145.29 6.01 174.38
CA LYS A 1052 -144.54 5.24 175.40
C LYS A 1052 -144.93 5.65 176.82
N SER A 1053 -145.14 6.95 177.08
CA SER A 1053 -145.62 7.42 178.38
C SER A 1053 -147.03 6.92 178.69
N LEU A 1054 -147.94 6.91 177.72
CA LEU A 1054 -149.30 6.38 177.88
C LEU A 1054 -149.31 4.86 178.16
N LYS A 1055 -148.52 4.08 177.41
CA LYS A 1055 -148.32 2.64 177.69
C LYS A 1055 -147.83 2.41 179.12
N THR A 1056 -146.83 3.18 179.55
CA THR A 1056 -146.27 3.11 180.90
C THR A 1056 -147.30 3.44 181.99
N LEU A 1057 -148.08 4.50 181.81
CA LEU A 1057 -149.04 4.99 182.81
C LEU A 1057 -150.19 4.00 183.05
N LEU A 1058 -150.62 3.29 182.01
CA LEU A 1058 -151.67 2.27 182.06
C LEU A 1058 -151.15 0.87 182.46
N GLY A 1059 -149.85 0.73 182.78
CA GLY A 1059 -149.23 -0.56 183.13
C GLY A 1059 -149.10 -1.54 181.95
N ILE A 1060 -149.26 -1.05 180.72
CA ILE A 1060 -149.27 -1.84 179.48
C ILE A 1060 -147.82 -2.19 179.12
N LYS A 1061 -147.56 -3.45 178.75
CA LYS A 1061 -146.21 -3.84 178.29
C LYS A 1061 -145.88 -3.09 177.00
N PRO A 1062 -144.62 -2.69 176.76
CA PRO A 1062 -144.26 -1.84 175.61
C PRO A 1062 -144.64 -2.43 174.23
N ASN A 1063 -144.81 -3.75 174.15
CA ASN A 1063 -145.16 -4.50 172.94
C ASN A 1063 -146.67 -4.80 172.79
N GLU A 1064 -147.51 -4.47 173.77
CA GLU A 1064 -148.98 -4.55 173.61
C GLU A 1064 -149.52 -3.26 172.97
N ASN A 1065 -150.53 -3.36 172.10
CA ASN A 1065 -151.14 -2.17 171.51
C ASN A 1065 -151.93 -1.40 172.59
N LEU A 1066 -151.85 -0.06 172.57
CA LEU A 1066 -152.50 0.81 173.55
C LEU A 1066 -154.03 0.60 173.54
N GLU A 1067 -154.63 0.53 172.36
CA GLU A 1067 -156.07 0.29 172.16
C GLU A 1067 -156.51 -1.09 172.68
N GLU A 1068 -155.68 -2.12 172.46
CA GLU A 1068 -155.97 -3.51 172.81
C GLU A 1068 -155.94 -3.72 174.33
N ALA A 1069 -155.00 -3.08 175.03
CA ALA A 1069 -154.94 -3.15 176.49
C ALA A 1069 -155.98 -2.23 177.18
N ILE A 1070 -156.33 -1.08 176.59
CA ILE A 1070 -157.52 -0.31 177.01
C ILE A 1070 -158.79 -1.16 176.88
N SER A 1071 -158.91 -1.94 175.79
CA SER A 1071 -160.05 -2.84 175.56
C SER A 1071 -160.13 -3.96 176.62
N LYS A 1072 -159.00 -4.53 177.05
CA LYS A 1072 -158.94 -5.49 178.19
C LYS A 1072 -159.43 -4.86 179.50
N LEU A 1073 -159.13 -3.58 179.72
CA LEU A 1073 -159.47 -2.84 180.96
C LEU A 1073 -160.97 -2.51 181.05
N PHE A 1074 -161.66 -2.36 179.91
CA PHE A 1074 -163.13 -2.32 179.89
C PHE A 1074 -163.77 -3.68 180.22
N TYR A 1075 -163.22 -4.78 179.70
CA TYR A 1075 -163.83 -6.11 179.80
C TYR A 1075 -163.92 -6.65 181.25
N SER A 1076 -163.03 -6.23 182.15
CA SER A 1076 -163.02 -6.62 183.56
C SER A 1076 -164.10 -5.93 184.42
N SER A 1077 -164.90 -5.02 183.86
CA SER A 1077 -165.88 -4.22 184.61
C SER A 1077 -167.32 -4.75 184.62
N TYR A 1078 -167.62 -5.85 183.90
CA TYR A 1078 -169.01 -6.19 183.50
C TYR A 1078 -169.55 -7.60 183.88
N GLN A 1079 -168.86 -8.34 184.76
CA GLN A 1079 -169.38 -9.59 185.38
C GLN A 1079 -168.90 -9.70 186.84
N LYS A 1080 -169.58 -10.31 187.82
CA LYS A 1080 -170.94 -10.90 187.93
C LYS A 1080 -171.46 -11.80 186.81
#